data_AF-A0AAE0SVW4-F1
#
_entry.id   AF-A0AAE0SVW4-F1
#
_cell.length_a   1.000
_cell.length_b   1.000
_cell.length_c   1.000
_cell.angle_alpha   90.00
_cell.angle_beta   90.00
_cell.angle_gamma   90.00
#
_symmetry.space_group_name_H-M   'P 1'
#
loop_
_entity.id
_entity.type
_entity.pdbx_description
1 polymer ?
#
loop_
_entity_poly.entity_id
_entity_poly.type
_entity_poly.pdbx_seq_one_letter_code
_entity_poly.pdbx_strand_id
1 'polypeptide(L)'
;MEVPYYYEDMSLRLMRVLDTTELREKARWKKIEMWLQIEELRKMRGKKQQTIYFFGSQAEATTVASLMSDLDVIYCFNEITVIQNLQSWDSDLKHYLIITDDTTPPGYVKLQRVFDDAPVLLCHTPTDTEMLDRYGRCLLYNNHPIFKRSSADEHHGPANTKTSIISMSIDFVYAFKLLSWPYTASEWITRHRKHNWPSQKTISIVQKTGALLVPVGQQLSPEKHLEWRISLSYGEKILVWQFNSTQYRCYVLLKQINKYFVKPKVGENVLSSYHCKTCMFYVIETTPTALWRPQNLLLCIDLCLILLCTWVEKRYCPNYFIPAENMFLGKVHDSIQSNLTRSLRDLLRQKGRYLTMIPYDGIGQKLIRVCMSPHTQIDDVNTDITFPVSMVVVSILETWFSLLNQGVQEHPSILKGTFHSHGVRQEINTVLRTFVCSSIGSYLASKYMQQEVIDQEGLNLAHEFLLLGSCSDVTSGKLKLAAYYLMKANILLAETILKNIEENYTFLVSNASLQRSNDHIHQRIVNENISTTEVLRNYYAFPVPYLPSEIQCTPGALIPEMFRSTGSYPGFSDPDKDYWQSWAVADPKLYLHFLKHQCFHRQNKTRHKMVALDNMIWVIQKEELHYNDTALNLLAYCLKKDGLVMQAYKVLSMSMKLKNHHNAAKWQIAYLISAAFRWMGCKR
;
A
#
# COMPACT_ATOMS: atom_id res chain seq x y z
N MET A 1 25.45 -15.20 27.52
CA MET A 1 25.97 -14.69 26.24
C MET A 1 25.94 -13.18 26.32
N GLU A 2 27.08 -12.53 26.22
CA GLU A 2 27.12 -11.09 26.02
C GLU A 2 26.62 -10.79 24.60
N VAL A 3 25.64 -9.90 24.49
CA VAL A 3 25.12 -9.47 23.20
C VAL A 3 26.14 -8.50 22.59
N PRO A 4 26.61 -8.69 21.35
CA PRO A 4 27.55 -7.78 20.74
C PRO A 4 27.00 -6.35 20.75
N TYR A 5 27.83 -5.36 21.07
CA TYR A 5 27.43 -3.94 21.18
C TYR A 5 26.57 -3.45 20.01
N TYR A 6 26.89 -3.88 18.78
CA TYR A 6 26.11 -3.58 17.57
C TYR A 6 24.64 -4.03 17.67
N TYR A 7 24.38 -5.24 18.18
CA TYR A 7 23.02 -5.78 18.31
C TYR A 7 22.21 -4.98 19.33
N GLU A 8 22.84 -4.58 20.43
CA GLU A 8 22.21 -3.78 21.46
C GLU A 8 21.87 -2.36 20.96
N ASP A 9 22.84 -1.66 20.38
CA ASP A 9 22.65 -0.31 19.83
C ASP A 9 21.56 -0.31 18.75
N MET A 10 21.65 -1.22 17.77
CA MET A 10 20.64 -1.31 16.72
C MET A 10 19.25 -1.60 17.30
N SER A 11 19.13 -2.55 18.23
CA SER A 11 17.85 -2.87 18.87
C SER A 11 17.23 -1.68 19.61
N LEU A 12 18.02 -0.94 20.38
CA LEU A 12 17.55 0.25 21.08
C LEU A 12 17.08 1.33 20.11
N ARG A 13 17.81 1.55 19.03
CA ARG A 13 17.42 2.51 17.99
C ARG A 13 16.14 2.08 17.26
N LEU A 14 16.02 0.80 16.89
CA LEU A 14 14.79 0.21 16.33
C LEU A 14 13.61 0.45 17.29
N MET A 15 13.79 0.19 18.59
CA MET A 15 12.76 0.39 19.59
C MET A 15 12.27 1.85 19.67
N ARG A 16 13.19 2.82 19.71
CA ARG A 16 12.85 4.26 19.71
C ARG A 16 12.00 4.64 18.49
N VAL A 17 12.32 4.10 17.32
CA VAL A 17 11.52 4.31 16.12
C VAL A 17 10.12 3.76 16.29
N LEU A 18 10.02 2.48 16.67
CA LEU A 18 8.74 1.78 16.79
C LEU A 18 7.82 2.47 17.81
N ASP A 19 8.37 3.08 18.87
CA ASP A 19 7.63 3.87 19.86
C ASP A 19 6.95 5.12 19.30
N THR A 20 7.42 5.64 18.18
CA THR A 20 6.77 6.78 17.50
C THR A 20 5.73 6.34 16.46
N THR A 21 5.55 5.04 16.24
CA THR A 21 4.61 4.47 15.27
C THR A 21 3.36 3.94 15.98
N GLU A 22 2.45 3.34 15.22
CA GLU A 22 1.31 2.61 15.78
C GLU A 22 1.69 1.31 16.53
N LEU A 23 2.98 0.93 16.53
CA LEU A 23 3.53 -0.20 17.29
C LEU A 23 3.92 0.14 18.73
N ARG A 24 3.70 1.38 19.18
CA ARG A 24 3.86 1.75 20.59
C ARG A 24 2.84 0.99 21.45
N GLU A 25 3.25 0.66 22.67
CA GLU A 25 2.48 -0.20 23.57
C GLU A 25 1.08 0.36 23.86
N LYS A 26 0.97 1.68 24.09
CA LYS A 26 -0.31 2.35 24.31
C LYS A 26 -1.29 2.19 23.13
N ALA A 27 -0.79 2.20 21.89
CA ALA A 27 -1.64 2.04 20.71
C ALA A 27 -2.15 0.60 20.58
N ARG A 28 -1.30 -0.39 20.88
CA ARG A 28 -1.69 -1.81 20.93
C ARG A 28 -2.79 -2.04 21.96
N TRP A 29 -2.62 -1.54 23.19
CA TRP A 29 -3.63 -1.73 24.23
C TRP A 29 -4.98 -1.11 23.88
N LYS A 30 -4.98 0.08 23.26
CA LYS A 30 -6.21 0.70 22.75
C LYS A 30 -6.91 -0.17 21.70
N LYS A 31 -6.15 -0.80 20.79
CA LYS A 31 -6.70 -1.75 19.80
C LYS A 31 -7.29 -2.99 20.47
N ILE A 32 -6.59 -3.57 21.47
CA ILE A 32 -7.09 -4.74 22.23
C ILE A 32 -8.39 -4.39 22.97
N GLU A 33 -8.41 -3.26 23.68
CA GLU A 33 -9.59 -2.79 24.42
C GLU A 33 -10.80 -2.59 23.51
N MET A 34 -10.59 -1.96 22.35
CA MET A 34 -11.63 -1.81 21.33
C MET A 34 -12.21 -3.17 20.91
N TRP A 35 -11.37 -4.18 20.66
CA TRP A 35 -11.84 -5.51 20.28
C TRP A 35 -12.59 -6.23 21.41
N LEU A 36 -12.12 -6.09 22.65
CA LEU A 36 -12.83 -6.61 23.82
C LEU A 36 -14.24 -5.99 23.95
N GLN A 37 -14.36 -4.68 23.78
CA GLN A 37 -15.64 -3.98 23.79
C GLN A 37 -16.56 -4.45 22.65
N ILE A 38 -16.02 -4.64 21.43
CA ILE A 38 -16.78 -5.17 20.29
C ILE A 38 -17.33 -6.58 20.61
N GLU A 39 -16.51 -7.44 21.22
CA GLU A 39 -16.94 -8.78 21.62
C GLU A 39 -18.01 -8.75 22.71
N GLU A 40 -17.90 -7.87 23.71
CA GLU A 40 -18.90 -7.69 24.77
C GLU A 40 -20.23 -7.16 24.22
N LEU A 41 -20.20 -6.12 23.39
CA LEU A 41 -21.39 -5.56 22.73
C LEU A 41 -22.12 -6.61 21.88
N ARG A 42 -21.36 -7.52 21.25
CA ARG A 42 -21.95 -8.63 20.47
C ARG A 42 -22.58 -9.69 21.35
N LYS A 43 -21.99 -10.01 22.51
CA LYS A 43 -22.61 -10.91 23.50
C LYS A 43 -23.92 -10.35 24.04
N MET A 44 -24.03 -9.03 24.21
CA MET A 44 -25.23 -8.37 24.76
C MET A 44 -26.41 -8.29 23.77
N ARG A 45 -26.18 -8.36 22.45
CA ARG A 45 -27.23 -8.16 21.42
C ARG A 45 -28.22 -9.34 21.21
N GLY A 46 -28.41 -10.22 22.20
CA GLY A 46 -29.41 -11.30 22.17
C GLY A 46 -29.05 -12.49 21.27
N LYS A 47 -29.64 -13.67 21.57
CA LYS A 47 -29.34 -14.98 20.93
C LYS A 47 -29.68 -14.97 19.43
N LYS A 48 -28.68 -14.72 18.59
CA LYS A 48 -28.72 -15.19 17.20
C LYS A 48 -28.43 -16.70 17.17
N GLN A 49 -28.94 -17.41 16.16
CA GLN A 49 -28.62 -18.83 15.92
C GLN A 49 -27.11 -19.11 15.82
N GLN A 50 -26.31 -18.07 15.54
CA GLN A 50 -24.86 -18.14 15.42
C GLN A 50 -24.17 -17.15 16.35
N THR A 51 -23.07 -17.57 16.97
CA THR A 51 -22.11 -16.68 17.63
C THR A 51 -21.05 -16.23 16.64
N ILE A 52 -20.68 -14.95 16.70
CA ILE A 52 -19.66 -14.35 15.84
C ILE A 52 -18.38 -14.17 16.64
N TYR A 53 -17.28 -14.62 16.08
CA TYR A 53 -15.95 -14.51 16.66
C TYR A 53 -15.01 -13.77 15.72
N PHE A 54 -14.16 -12.91 16.29
CA PHE A 54 -13.16 -12.15 15.55
C PHE A 54 -11.77 -12.68 15.89
N PHE A 55 -11.01 -12.95 14.84
CA PHE A 55 -9.65 -13.50 14.93
C PHE A 55 -8.70 -12.73 14.00
N GLY A 56 -7.50 -13.27 13.81
CA GLY A 56 -6.54 -12.71 12.87
C GLY A 56 -5.80 -11.49 13.37
N SER A 57 -5.04 -10.91 12.46
CA SER A 57 -4.13 -9.78 12.75
C SER A 57 -4.86 -8.58 13.34
N GLN A 58 -6.11 -8.36 12.91
CA GLN A 58 -6.96 -7.28 13.40
C GLN A 58 -7.31 -7.49 14.89
N ALA A 59 -7.96 -8.62 15.23
CA ALA A 59 -8.41 -8.93 16.59
C ALA A 59 -7.24 -9.20 17.57
N GLU A 60 -6.10 -9.69 17.06
CA GLU A 60 -4.87 -9.85 17.84
C GLU A 60 -4.15 -8.50 18.11
N ALA A 61 -4.60 -7.40 17.50
CA ALA A 61 -3.96 -6.08 17.52
C ALA A 61 -2.53 -6.07 16.95
N THR A 62 -2.27 -6.93 15.95
CA THR A 62 -0.96 -7.09 15.27
C THR A 62 -0.98 -6.61 13.82
N THR A 63 -2.05 -5.94 13.40
CA THR A 63 -2.13 -5.21 12.13
C THR A 63 -1.52 -3.81 12.24
N VAL A 64 -0.91 -3.40 11.14
CA VAL A 64 -0.45 -2.03 10.88
C VAL A 64 -0.88 -1.66 9.46
N ALA A 65 -1.00 -0.37 9.15
CA ALA A 65 -1.53 0.12 7.88
C ALA A 65 -0.89 -0.57 6.66
N SER A 66 0.42 -0.85 6.75
CA SER A 66 1.17 -1.50 5.68
C SER A 66 1.00 -2.98 5.53
N LEU A 67 0.49 -3.68 6.55
CA LEU A 67 0.14 -5.08 6.43
C LEU A 67 -1.15 -5.26 5.64
N MET A 68 -2.01 -4.23 5.56
CA MET A 68 -3.32 -4.28 4.90
C MET A 68 -4.08 -5.56 5.25
N SER A 69 -4.11 -5.90 6.55
CA SER A 69 -4.67 -7.18 6.99
C SER A 69 -6.18 -7.22 6.81
N ASP A 70 -6.62 -8.34 6.26
CA ASP A 70 -7.98 -8.85 6.27
C ASP A 70 -8.59 -8.89 7.68
N LEU A 71 -9.93 -8.92 7.70
CA LEU A 71 -10.70 -9.17 8.90
C LEU A 71 -11.19 -10.62 8.90
N ASP A 72 -10.64 -11.43 9.81
CA ASP A 72 -11.05 -12.82 10.00
C ASP A 72 -12.25 -12.94 10.95
N VAL A 73 -13.33 -13.55 10.46
CA VAL A 73 -14.58 -13.73 11.20
C VAL A 73 -15.01 -15.19 11.15
N ILE A 74 -15.28 -15.77 12.32
CA ILE A 74 -15.87 -17.12 12.42
C ILE A 74 -17.31 -17.04 12.90
N TYR A 75 -18.23 -17.66 12.15
CA TYR A 75 -19.61 -17.90 12.55
C TYR A 75 -19.75 -19.30 13.14
N CYS A 76 -20.07 -19.38 14.42
CA CYS A 76 -20.25 -20.63 15.13
C CYS A 76 -21.73 -20.92 15.34
N PHE A 77 -22.22 -22.08 14.92
CA PHE A 77 -23.61 -22.47 15.15
C PHE A 77 -23.84 -22.79 16.64
N ASN A 78 -24.79 -22.10 17.26
CA ASN A 78 -25.04 -22.22 18.71
C ASN A 78 -25.89 -23.43 19.08
N GLU A 79 -26.70 -23.90 18.13
CA GLU A 79 -27.62 -25.03 18.31
C GLU A 79 -26.92 -26.38 18.17
N ILE A 80 -25.69 -26.40 17.62
CA ILE A 80 -24.94 -27.62 17.33
C ILE A 80 -23.67 -27.65 18.19
N THR A 81 -23.68 -28.52 19.20
CA THR A 81 -22.50 -28.78 20.05
C THR A 81 -21.87 -30.09 19.65
N VAL A 82 -20.52 -30.11 19.65
CA VAL A 82 -19.72 -31.30 19.35
C VAL A 82 -19.06 -31.81 20.63
N ILE A 83 -19.08 -33.13 20.82
CA ILE A 83 -18.36 -33.83 21.90
C ILE A 83 -17.25 -34.71 21.36
N GLN A 84 -16.22 -34.98 22.17
CA GLN A 84 -15.10 -35.85 21.78
C GLN A 84 -15.35 -37.31 22.14
N ASN A 85 -16.13 -37.56 23.19
CA ASN A 85 -16.56 -38.87 23.62
C ASN A 85 -17.85 -38.76 24.42
N LEU A 86 -18.50 -39.90 24.65
CA LEU A 86 -19.74 -39.99 25.43
C LEU A 86 -19.56 -39.60 26.91
N GLN A 87 -18.33 -39.64 27.44
CA GLN A 87 -18.05 -39.19 28.82
C GLN A 87 -18.07 -37.66 28.95
N SER A 88 -17.88 -36.93 27.85
CA SER A 88 -17.96 -35.48 27.78
C SER A 88 -19.40 -34.98 27.62
N TRP A 89 -20.38 -35.85 27.81
CA TRP A 89 -21.79 -35.53 27.67
C TRP A 89 -22.24 -34.58 28.78
N ASP A 90 -22.87 -33.48 28.37
CA ASP A 90 -23.57 -32.56 29.25
C ASP A 90 -25.08 -32.76 29.09
N SER A 91 -25.79 -33.13 30.16
CA SER A 91 -27.23 -33.40 30.14
C SER A 91 -28.07 -32.18 29.80
N ASP A 92 -27.55 -30.97 30.03
CA ASP A 92 -28.27 -29.71 29.83
C ASP A 92 -28.17 -29.22 28.38
N LEU A 93 -27.37 -29.89 27.54
CA LEU A 93 -27.13 -29.53 26.15
C LEU A 93 -27.51 -30.69 25.22
N LYS A 94 -28.11 -30.37 24.06
CA LYS A 94 -28.25 -31.32 22.96
C LYS A 94 -26.94 -31.39 22.18
N HIS A 95 -26.25 -32.53 22.27
CA HIS A 95 -25.03 -32.82 21.49
C HIS A 95 -25.40 -33.55 20.21
N TYR A 96 -25.28 -32.87 19.08
CA TYR A 96 -25.71 -33.43 17.79
C TYR A 96 -24.58 -34.16 17.06
N LEU A 97 -23.33 -33.84 17.38
CA LEU A 97 -22.15 -34.38 16.70
C LEU A 97 -21.14 -34.93 17.70
N ILE A 98 -20.48 -36.01 17.32
CA ILE A 98 -19.36 -36.62 18.04
C ILE A 98 -18.14 -36.75 17.12
N ILE A 99 -16.94 -36.54 17.66
CA ILE A 99 -15.69 -36.76 16.95
C ILE A 99 -15.42 -38.26 16.80
N THR A 100 -14.95 -38.66 15.61
CA THR A 100 -14.43 -40.00 15.34
C THR A 100 -12.96 -39.89 14.92
N ASP A 101 -12.11 -40.79 15.42
CA ASP A 101 -10.64 -40.65 15.42
C ASP A 101 -9.92 -41.67 14.54
N ASP A 102 -10.67 -42.49 13.81
CA ASP A 102 -10.18 -43.79 13.37
C ASP A 102 -9.05 -43.72 12.31
N THR A 103 -8.81 -42.58 11.64
CA THR A 103 -7.92 -42.50 10.45
C THR A 103 -7.45 -41.09 10.04
N THR A 104 -7.72 -40.03 10.81
CA THR A 104 -7.46 -38.66 10.32
C THR A 104 -6.02 -38.18 10.49
N PRO A 105 -5.51 -37.31 9.59
CA PRO A 105 -4.24 -36.64 9.79
C PRO A 105 -4.23 -35.80 11.09
N PRO A 106 -3.07 -35.63 11.75
CA PRO A 106 -2.97 -34.77 12.93
C PRO A 106 -3.52 -33.36 12.67
N GLY A 107 -4.32 -32.84 13.60
CA GLY A 107 -5.01 -31.55 13.45
C GLY A 107 -6.39 -31.62 12.78
N TYR A 108 -6.80 -32.79 12.29
CA TYR A 108 -8.08 -33.00 11.62
C TYR A 108 -8.89 -34.11 12.30
N VAL A 109 -10.22 -34.02 12.20
CA VAL A 109 -11.19 -34.97 12.77
C VAL A 109 -12.33 -35.24 11.79
N LYS A 110 -13.03 -36.36 11.96
CA LYS A 110 -14.32 -36.61 11.29
C LYS A 110 -15.46 -36.40 12.29
N LEU A 111 -16.59 -35.91 11.79
CA LEU A 111 -17.78 -35.65 12.61
C LEU A 111 -18.86 -36.65 12.29
N GLN A 112 -19.35 -37.34 13.32
CA GLN A 112 -20.44 -38.29 13.25
C GLN A 112 -21.71 -37.66 13.85
N ARG A 113 -22.86 -37.88 13.22
CA ARG A 113 -24.17 -37.52 13.75
C ARG A 113 -24.61 -38.48 14.87
N VAL A 114 -25.09 -37.93 15.98
CA VAL A 114 -25.54 -38.70 17.16
C VAL A 114 -27.05 -38.93 17.16
N PHE A 115 -27.84 -37.97 16.69
CA PHE A 115 -29.30 -38.06 16.66
C PHE A 115 -29.87 -37.77 15.27
N ASP A 116 -30.98 -38.42 14.95
CA ASP A 116 -31.70 -38.22 13.68
C ASP A 116 -32.55 -36.94 13.67
N ASP A 117 -32.89 -36.37 14.85
CA ASP A 117 -33.63 -35.11 15.01
C ASP A 117 -32.71 -33.86 15.01
N ALA A 118 -31.55 -33.96 14.33
CA ALA A 118 -30.63 -32.85 14.22
C ALA A 118 -31.33 -31.57 13.70
N PRO A 119 -30.84 -30.36 14.05
CA PRO A 119 -31.50 -29.12 13.65
C PRO A 119 -31.66 -29.05 12.14
N VAL A 120 -32.74 -28.44 11.68
CA VAL A 120 -33.13 -28.27 10.27
C VAL A 120 -31.96 -27.85 9.36
N LEU A 121 -31.00 -27.09 9.90
CA LEU A 121 -29.73 -26.71 9.26
C LEU A 121 -28.91 -27.88 8.68
N LEU A 122 -28.97 -29.06 9.30
CA LEU A 122 -28.28 -30.28 8.87
C LEU A 122 -29.19 -31.17 7.98
N CYS A 123 -30.49 -30.87 7.90
CA CYS A 123 -31.52 -31.77 7.37
C CYS A 123 -32.12 -31.33 6.03
N HIS A 124 -31.86 -30.10 5.57
CA HIS A 124 -32.42 -29.57 4.31
C HIS A 124 -31.34 -29.40 3.23
N THR A 125 -30.98 -30.49 2.55
CA THR A 125 -30.83 -30.64 1.08
C THR A 125 -30.31 -32.06 0.75
N PRO A 126 -30.59 -32.60 -0.45
CA PRO A 126 -30.85 -34.02 -0.68
C PRO A 126 -29.62 -34.95 -0.63
N THR A 127 -29.80 -36.10 0.03
CA THR A 127 -29.24 -37.45 -0.23
C THR A 127 -27.72 -37.71 -0.39
N ASP A 128 -26.85 -36.70 -0.51
CA ASP A 128 -25.41 -36.92 -0.77
C ASP A 128 -24.45 -36.25 0.24
N THR A 129 -24.97 -35.67 1.33
CA THR A 129 -24.18 -34.91 2.33
C THR A 129 -23.81 -35.70 3.58
N GLU A 130 -24.16 -36.98 3.62
CA GLU A 130 -23.92 -37.91 4.71
C GLU A 130 -23.40 -39.23 4.14
N MET A 131 -22.25 -39.70 4.64
CA MET A 131 -21.68 -40.99 4.22
C MET A 131 -21.86 -41.98 5.37
N LEU A 132 -22.44 -43.14 5.08
CA LEU A 132 -22.31 -44.28 5.96
C LEU A 132 -20.91 -44.85 5.79
N ASP A 133 -20.10 -44.82 6.84
CA ASP A 133 -18.83 -45.52 6.82
C ASP A 133 -19.02 -47.04 6.88
N ARG A 134 -17.90 -47.77 6.84
CA ARG A 134 -17.91 -49.24 6.90
C ARG A 134 -18.53 -49.85 8.17
N TYR A 135 -18.80 -49.03 9.18
CA TYR A 135 -19.41 -49.42 10.45
C TYR A 135 -20.86 -48.91 10.58
N GLY A 136 -21.42 -48.31 9.52
CA GLY A 136 -22.77 -47.76 9.51
C GLY A 136 -22.91 -46.42 10.25
N ARG A 137 -21.80 -45.72 10.53
CA ARG A 137 -21.84 -44.39 11.16
C ARG A 137 -22.13 -43.33 10.12
N CYS A 138 -23.04 -42.40 10.43
CA CYS A 138 -23.35 -41.26 9.57
C CYS A 138 -22.32 -40.14 9.77
N LEU A 139 -21.42 -39.96 8.79
CA LEU A 139 -20.37 -38.95 8.79
C LEU A 139 -20.76 -37.69 8.01
N LEU A 140 -20.40 -36.54 8.55
CA LEU A 140 -20.73 -35.22 8.00
C LEU A 140 -19.65 -34.72 7.04
N TYR A 141 -20.07 -34.38 5.81
CA TYR A 141 -19.21 -33.74 4.83
C TYR A 141 -18.92 -32.27 5.16
N ASN A 142 -17.70 -31.82 4.85
CA ASN A 142 -17.28 -30.44 5.06
C ASN A 142 -17.65 -29.48 3.91
N ASN A 143 -18.20 -29.98 2.80
CA ASN A 143 -18.48 -29.20 1.60
C ASN A 143 -19.95 -28.74 1.48
N HIS A 144 -20.74 -28.92 2.54
CA HIS A 144 -22.18 -28.64 2.57
C HIS A 144 -22.48 -27.17 2.14
N PRO A 145 -23.53 -26.91 1.36
CA PRO A 145 -23.89 -25.57 0.90
C PRO A 145 -24.05 -24.54 2.01
N ILE A 146 -24.46 -24.95 3.21
CA ILE A 146 -24.59 -24.05 4.37
C ILE A 146 -23.29 -23.31 4.74
N PHE A 147 -22.14 -23.89 4.39
CA PHE A 147 -20.83 -23.27 4.62
C PHE A 147 -20.40 -22.32 3.49
N LYS A 148 -21.21 -22.22 2.42
CA LYS A 148 -21.00 -21.38 1.23
C LYS A 148 -22.11 -20.34 1.14
N ARG A 149 -21.77 -19.07 1.35
CA ARG A 149 -22.79 -18.02 1.57
C ARG A 149 -23.36 -17.44 0.26
N SER A 150 -22.56 -17.36 -0.81
CA SER A 150 -23.00 -16.93 -2.14
C SER A 150 -22.06 -17.42 -3.25
N SER A 151 -22.52 -17.41 -4.51
CA SER A 151 -21.69 -17.74 -5.69
C SER A 151 -20.80 -16.57 -6.17
N ALA A 152 -20.95 -15.38 -5.58
CA ALA A 152 -20.20 -14.18 -5.96
C ALA A 152 -18.96 -13.93 -5.08
N ASP A 153 -18.78 -14.71 -4.02
CA ASP A 153 -17.63 -14.60 -3.12
C ASP A 153 -16.44 -15.43 -3.65
N GLU A 154 -15.21 -14.92 -3.48
CA GLU A 154 -14.01 -15.70 -3.79
C GLU A 154 -13.77 -16.73 -2.66
N HIS A 155 -13.50 -17.98 -3.05
CA HIS A 155 -13.30 -19.07 -2.10
C HIS A 155 -11.82 -19.37 -1.88
N HIS A 156 -11.33 -19.14 -0.66
CA HIS A 156 -9.96 -19.45 -0.23
C HIS A 156 -9.95 -20.45 0.92
N GLY A 157 -9.83 -21.74 0.62
CA GLY A 157 -9.94 -22.80 1.63
C GLY A 157 -11.33 -22.78 2.30
N PRO A 158 -11.43 -22.73 3.65
CA PRO A 158 -12.73 -22.64 4.33
C PRO A 158 -13.34 -21.23 4.33
N ALA A 159 -12.62 -20.22 3.86
CA ALA A 159 -13.05 -18.82 3.91
C ALA A 159 -13.86 -18.43 2.67
N ASN A 160 -14.90 -17.63 2.91
CA ASN A 160 -15.59 -16.85 1.90
C ASN A 160 -15.04 -15.42 1.99
N THR A 161 -14.29 -14.98 0.97
CA THR A 161 -13.64 -13.68 0.93
C THR A 161 -14.54 -12.67 0.23
N LYS A 162 -14.80 -11.54 0.89
CA LYS A 162 -15.52 -10.41 0.32
C LYS A 162 -14.65 -9.16 0.27
N THR A 163 -14.45 -8.61 -0.92
CA THR A 163 -13.73 -7.34 -1.11
C THR A 163 -14.69 -6.18 -0.93
N SER A 164 -14.44 -5.33 0.07
CA SER A 164 -15.26 -4.15 0.37
C SER A 164 -14.89 -2.95 -0.52
N ILE A 165 -15.82 -2.00 -0.68
CA ILE A 165 -15.66 -0.71 -1.38
C ILE A 165 -14.44 0.09 -0.84
N ILE A 166 -14.07 -0.15 0.43
CA ILE A 166 -12.92 0.48 1.13
C ILE A 166 -11.60 -0.31 1.02
N SER A 167 -11.45 -1.22 0.04
CA SER A 167 -10.22 -2.02 -0.22
C SER A 167 -9.77 -2.99 0.89
N MET A 168 -10.59 -3.20 1.93
CA MET A 168 -10.35 -4.23 2.96
C MET A 168 -11.14 -5.50 2.62
N SER A 169 -10.46 -6.64 2.56
CA SER A 169 -11.09 -7.96 2.44
C SER A 169 -11.58 -8.44 3.80
N ILE A 170 -12.72 -9.11 3.81
CA ILE A 170 -13.26 -9.77 5.01
C ILE A 170 -13.42 -11.25 4.69
N ASP A 171 -12.81 -12.08 5.53
CA ASP A 171 -12.83 -13.53 5.42
C ASP A 171 -13.78 -14.10 6.45
N PHE A 172 -14.82 -14.78 5.98
CA PHE A 172 -15.81 -15.40 6.85
C PHE A 172 -15.76 -16.93 6.74
N VAL A 173 -15.67 -17.58 7.89
CA VAL A 173 -15.60 -19.04 8.02
C VAL A 173 -16.73 -19.52 8.94
N TYR A 174 -17.40 -20.60 8.57
CA TYR A 174 -18.35 -21.27 9.45
C TYR A 174 -17.64 -22.33 10.29
N ALA A 175 -18.12 -22.57 11.51
CA ALA A 175 -17.53 -23.58 12.39
C ALA A 175 -18.55 -24.18 13.36
N PHE A 176 -18.21 -25.35 13.90
CA PHE A 176 -18.86 -25.90 15.09
C PHE A 176 -18.01 -25.71 16.33
N LYS A 177 -18.66 -25.64 17.50
CA LYS A 177 -17.95 -25.49 18.78
C LYS A 177 -17.67 -26.84 19.39
N LEU A 178 -16.40 -27.04 19.76
CA LEU A 178 -15.97 -28.08 20.68
C LEU A 178 -15.74 -27.45 22.05
N LEU A 179 -16.54 -27.81 23.05
CA LEU A 179 -16.47 -27.17 24.36
C LEU A 179 -15.24 -27.60 25.17
N SER A 180 -14.80 -28.84 24.99
CA SER A 180 -13.61 -29.38 25.67
C SER A 180 -12.33 -29.13 24.87
N TRP A 181 -11.20 -29.14 25.57
CA TRP A 181 -9.88 -29.07 24.94
C TRP A 181 -9.62 -30.34 24.12
N PRO A 182 -9.19 -30.24 22.84
CA PRO A 182 -8.98 -31.41 21.99
C PRO A 182 -7.98 -32.41 22.57
N TYR A 183 -8.29 -33.70 22.56
CA TYR A 183 -7.38 -34.73 23.08
C TYR A 183 -6.03 -34.74 22.37
N THR A 184 -6.02 -34.54 21.05
CA THR A 184 -4.80 -34.45 20.24
C THR A 184 -3.88 -33.27 20.64
N ALA A 185 -4.43 -32.25 21.33
CA ALA A 185 -3.69 -31.10 21.83
C ALA A 185 -3.35 -31.20 23.34
N SER A 186 -3.60 -32.33 24.00
CA SER A 186 -3.41 -32.49 25.45
C SER A 186 -1.95 -32.39 25.89
N GLU A 187 -1.03 -32.77 24.99
CA GLU A 187 0.41 -32.56 25.18
C GLU A 187 0.69 -31.09 25.53
N TRP A 188 0.03 -30.13 24.88
CA TRP A 188 0.27 -28.72 25.14
C TRP A 188 0.00 -28.31 26.59
N ILE A 189 -0.99 -28.93 27.23
CA ILE A 189 -1.34 -28.64 28.63
C ILE A 189 -0.26 -29.15 29.59
N THR A 190 0.30 -30.32 29.28
CA THR A 190 1.20 -31.07 30.18
C THR A 190 2.67 -30.93 29.83
N ARG A 191 3.01 -30.32 28.69
CA ARG A 191 4.39 -30.21 28.22
C ARG A 191 5.30 -29.52 29.22
N HIS A 192 6.53 -30.02 29.30
CA HIS A 192 7.56 -29.39 30.11
C HIS A 192 8.04 -28.09 29.46
N ARG A 193 8.06 -27.00 30.24
CA ARG A 193 8.48 -25.67 29.76
C ARG A 193 9.63 -25.15 30.60
N LYS A 194 10.82 -25.14 30.00
CA LYS A 194 12.06 -24.70 30.66
C LYS A 194 11.96 -23.30 31.28
N HIS A 195 11.22 -22.39 30.65
CA HIS A 195 11.11 -20.99 31.07
C HIS A 195 9.71 -20.59 31.55
N ASN A 196 8.83 -21.57 31.81
CA ASN A 196 7.49 -21.36 32.36
C ASN A 196 6.62 -20.33 31.59
N TRP A 197 6.86 -20.17 30.29
CA TRP A 197 5.99 -19.41 29.41
C TRP A 197 5.18 -20.35 28.51
N PRO A 198 3.86 -20.18 28.40
CA PRO A 198 3.03 -19.24 29.16
C PRO A 198 2.83 -19.70 30.61
N SER A 199 2.36 -18.79 31.48
CA SER A 199 2.10 -19.11 32.88
C SER A 199 1.03 -20.20 33.04
N GLN A 200 1.05 -20.96 34.14
CA GLN A 200 0.04 -21.98 34.41
C GLN A 200 -1.38 -21.41 34.41
N LYS A 201 -1.57 -20.18 34.91
CA LYS A 201 -2.86 -19.47 34.85
C LYS A 201 -3.32 -19.28 33.40
N THR A 202 -2.42 -18.85 32.52
CA THR A 202 -2.71 -18.68 31.09
C THR A 202 -3.05 -20.03 30.44
N ILE A 203 -2.31 -21.09 30.76
CA ILE A 203 -2.59 -22.45 30.27
C ILE A 203 -4.01 -22.87 30.65
N SER A 204 -4.40 -22.72 31.91
CA SER A 204 -5.75 -23.05 32.39
C SER A 204 -6.84 -22.21 31.71
N ILE A 205 -6.58 -20.93 31.40
CA ILE A 205 -7.53 -20.09 30.65
C ILE A 205 -7.67 -20.59 29.22
N VAL A 206 -6.56 -20.86 28.53
CA VAL A 206 -6.56 -21.37 27.15
C VAL A 206 -7.28 -22.72 27.07
N GLN A 207 -7.01 -23.64 27.99
CA GLN A 207 -7.67 -24.94 28.05
C GLN A 207 -9.20 -24.83 28.08
N LYS A 208 -9.73 -23.88 28.87
CA LYS A 208 -11.18 -23.65 29.03
C LYS A 208 -11.85 -23.06 27.78
N THR A 209 -11.07 -22.60 26.79
CA THR A 209 -11.66 -22.05 25.56
C THR A 209 -12.21 -23.11 24.61
N GLY A 210 -11.80 -24.38 24.77
CA GLY A 210 -12.16 -25.47 23.86
C GLY A 210 -11.51 -25.30 22.48
N ALA A 211 -12.23 -25.66 21.42
CA ALA A 211 -11.80 -25.47 20.04
C ALA A 211 -12.96 -25.16 19.08
N LEU A 212 -12.62 -24.77 17.87
CA LEU A 212 -13.55 -24.59 16.76
C LEU A 212 -13.24 -25.63 15.68
N LEU A 213 -14.27 -26.24 15.09
CA LEU A 213 -14.12 -27.22 14.03
C LEU A 213 -14.53 -26.58 12.70
N VAL A 214 -13.56 -26.44 11.80
CA VAL A 214 -13.67 -25.67 10.56
C VAL A 214 -13.80 -26.63 9.36
N PRO A 215 -14.69 -26.36 8.39
CA PRO A 215 -14.97 -27.24 7.26
C PRO A 215 -13.86 -27.20 6.20
N VAL A 216 -12.72 -27.81 6.51
CA VAL A 216 -11.62 -28.00 5.57
C VAL A 216 -10.81 -29.23 5.96
N GLY A 217 -10.55 -30.11 4.99
CA GLY A 217 -9.70 -31.29 5.17
C GLY A 217 -8.25 -31.06 4.81
N GLN A 218 -7.42 -32.08 5.07
CA GLN A 218 -6.03 -32.08 4.67
C GLN A 218 -5.95 -32.31 3.15
N GLN A 219 -5.33 -31.39 2.40
CA GLN A 219 -5.19 -31.45 0.95
C GLN A 219 -4.67 -32.77 0.34
N LEU A 220 -3.76 -33.46 1.02
CA LEU A 220 -3.15 -34.75 0.65
C LEU A 220 -3.95 -35.96 1.16
N SER A 221 -4.97 -35.75 2.00
CA SER A 221 -5.82 -36.84 2.47
C SER A 221 -6.81 -37.28 1.39
N PRO A 222 -6.99 -38.60 1.16
CA PRO A 222 -8.04 -39.10 0.27
C PRO A 222 -9.45 -38.79 0.81
N GLU A 223 -9.60 -38.61 2.12
CA GLU A 223 -10.87 -38.37 2.80
C GLU A 223 -11.08 -36.91 3.19
N LYS A 224 -10.35 -35.99 2.55
CA LYS A 224 -10.39 -34.54 2.87
C LYS A 224 -11.77 -33.88 2.81
N HIS A 225 -12.76 -34.51 2.19
CA HIS A 225 -14.13 -34.03 2.12
C HIS A 225 -14.97 -34.39 3.38
N LEU A 226 -14.50 -35.33 4.20
CA LEU A 226 -15.09 -35.72 5.49
C LEU A 226 -14.34 -35.13 6.69
N GLU A 227 -13.18 -34.52 6.44
CA GLU A 227 -12.30 -34.01 7.48
C GLU A 227 -12.62 -32.56 7.87
N TRP A 228 -12.50 -32.29 9.15
CA TRP A 228 -12.72 -31.01 9.79
C TRP A 228 -11.45 -30.60 10.53
N ARG A 229 -10.97 -29.38 10.28
CA ARG A 229 -9.75 -28.89 10.94
C ARG A 229 -10.07 -28.39 12.34
N ILE A 230 -9.28 -28.82 13.32
CA ILE A 230 -9.29 -28.28 14.67
C ILE A 230 -8.62 -26.90 14.66
N SER A 231 -9.36 -25.86 15.01
CA SER A 231 -8.89 -24.49 15.12
C SER A 231 -8.82 -24.07 16.58
N LEU A 232 -7.62 -23.71 17.02
CA LEU A 232 -7.31 -23.23 18.37
C LEU A 232 -7.03 -21.72 18.40
N SER A 233 -7.67 -20.98 17.49
CA SER A 233 -7.52 -19.53 17.30
C SER A 233 -7.80 -18.71 18.56
N TYR A 234 -8.65 -19.22 19.46
CA TYR A 234 -8.88 -18.64 20.77
C TYR A 234 -7.65 -18.66 21.67
N GLY A 235 -7.06 -19.85 21.81
CA GLY A 235 -5.83 -20.04 22.57
C GLY A 235 -4.71 -19.17 22.00
N GLU A 236 -4.54 -19.18 20.68
CA GLU A 236 -3.59 -18.30 19.97
C GLU A 236 -3.78 -16.83 20.31
N LYS A 237 -5.01 -16.30 20.20
CA LYS A 237 -5.30 -14.88 20.48
C LYS A 237 -4.92 -14.52 21.91
N ILE A 238 -5.27 -15.37 22.88
CA ILE A 238 -4.91 -15.17 24.29
C ILE A 238 -3.39 -15.13 24.46
N LEU A 239 -2.65 -16.07 23.84
CA LEU A 239 -1.19 -16.09 23.92
C LEU A 239 -0.55 -14.85 23.29
N VAL A 240 -1.05 -14.39 22.14
CA VAL A 240 -0.58 -13.15 21.50
C VAL A 240 -0.84 -11.94 22.39
N TRP A 241 -1.99 -11.88 23.09
CA TRP A 241 -2.26 -10.83 24.06
C TRP A 241 -1.34 -10.87 25.29
N GLN A 242 -0.72 -12.02 25.61
CA GLN A 242 0.30 -12.11 26.67
C GLN A 242 1.69 -11.63 26.24
N PHE A 243 1.92 -11.31 24.96
CA PHE A 243 3.23 -10.82 24.53
C PHE A 243 3.58 -9.51 25.23
N ASN A 244 4.82 -9.41 25.73
CA ASN A 244 5.37 -8.13 26.17
C ASN A 244 5.67 -7.20 24.97
N SER A 245 6.08 -5.96 25.24
CA SER A 245 6.34 -4.96 24.20
C SER A 245 7.39 -5.42 23.16
N THR A 246 8.49 -6.03 23.61
CA THR A 246 9.55 -6.56 22.73
C THR A 246 9.04 -7.72 21.86
N GLN A 247 8.35 -8.69 22.45
CA GLN A 247 7.78 -9.86 21.76
C GLN A 247 6.77 -9.44 20.70
N TYR A 248 5.89 -8.51 21.03
CA TYR A 248 4.92 -7.95 20.10
C TYR A 248 5.58 -7.28 18.89
N ARG A 249 6.57 -6.42 19.13
CA ARG A 249 7.30 -5.74 18.05
C ARG A 249 8.08 -6.73 17.19
N CYS A 250 8.72 -7.71 17.80
CA CYS A 250 9.39 -8.80 17.11
C CYS A 250 8.42 -9.55 16.19
N TYR A 251 7.21 -9.89 16.66
CA TYR A 251 6.21 -10.57 15.86
C TYR A 251 5.75 -9.74 14.66
N VAL A 252 5.45 -8.45 14.86
CA VAL A 252 5.02 -7.59 13.73
C VAL A 252 6.14 -7.40 12.72
N LEU A 253 7.38 -7.19 13.16
CA LEU A 253 8.53 -7.11 12.27
C LEU A 253 8.73 -8.42 11.50
N LEU A 254 8.56 -9.58 12.13
CA LEU A 254 8.65 -10.88 11.46
C LEU A 254 7.59 -11.03 10.35
N LYS A 255 6.38 -10.50 10.54
CA LYS A 255 5.35 -10.44 9.48
C LYS A 255 5.76 -9.55 8.32
N GLN A 256 6.35 -8.39 8.60
CA GLN A 256 6.86 -7.49 7.56
C GLN A 256 8.03 -8.10 6.80
N ILE A 257 8.99 -8.71 7.51
CA ILE A 257 10.12 -9.43 6.90
C ILE A 257 9.60 -10.50 5.93
N ASN A 258 8.63 -11.28 6.38
CA ASN A 258 8.01 -12.29 5.55
C ASN A 258 7.33 -11.68 4.31
N LYS A 259 6.53 -10.62 4.50
CA LYS A 259 5.82 -9.93 3.41
C LYS A 259 6.76 -9.38 2.34
N TYR A 260 7.87 -8.77 2.73
CA TYR A 260 8.68 -7.97 1.81
C TYR A 260 9.96 -8.65 1.31
N PHE A 261 10.50 -9.61 2.05
CA PHE A 261 11.76 -10.28 1.66
C PHE A 261 11.59 -11.75 1.33
N VAL A 262 10.58 -12.41 1.90
CA VAL A 262 10.36 -13.85 1.72
C VAL A 262 9.32 -14.09 0.63
N LYS A 263 8.08 -13.64 0.81
CA LYS A 263 6.98 -13.87 -0.13
C LYS A 263 7.31 -13.50 -1.60
N PRO A 264 7.98 -12.38 -1.91
CA PRO A 264 8.31 -12.04 -3.31
C PRO A 264 9.26 -13.04 -3.98
N LYS A 265 10.01 -13.83 -3.21
CA LYS A 265 10.99 -14.81 -3.73
C LYS A 265 10.43 -16.23 -3.84
N VAL A 266 9.47 -16.59 -3.00
CA VAL A 266 8.96 -17.98 -2.89
C VAL A 266 7.46 -18.13 -3.12
N GLY A 267 6.73 -17.03 -3.31
CA GLY A 267 5.28 -17.02 -3.49
C GLY A 267 4.50 -16.76 -2.19
N GLU A 268 3.26 -16.30 -2.32
CA GLU A 268 2.46 -15.80 -1.19
C GLU A 268 1.97 -16.89 -0.22
N ASN A 269 1.84 -18.14 -0.70
CA ASN A 269 1.19 -19.25 0.00
C ASN A 269 2.16 -20.19 0.74
N VAL A 270 3.48 -19.96 0.65
CA VAL A 270 4.49 -20.83 1.26
C VAL A 270 4.65 -20.54 2.75
N LEU A 271 5.06 -19.31 3.09
CA LEU A 271 5.24 -18.86 4.48
C LEU A 271 4.20 -17.79 4.79
N SER A 272 3.15 -18.12 5.55
CA SER A 272 2.12 -17.19 6.02
C SER A 272 2.47 -16.54 7.37
N SER A 273 1.67 -15.54 7.77
CA SER A 273 1.70 -14.93 9.11
C SER A 273 1.49 -15.95 10.24
N TYR A 274 0.76 -17.04 9.97
CA TYR A 274 0.54 -18.13 10.92
C TYR A 274 1.86 -18.83 11.30
N HIS A 275 2.74 -19.11 10.34
CA HIS A 275 4.06 -19.69 10.65
C HIS A 275 4.93 -18.73 11.46
N CYS A 276 4.86 -17.41 11.20
CA CYS A 276 5.54 -16.41 12.01
C CYS A 276 5.02 -16.41 13.46
N LYS A 277 3.70 -16.52 13.65
CA LYS A 277 3.06 -16.60 14.98
C LYS A 277 3.52 -17.85 15.73
N THR A 278 3.48 -19.01 15.08
CA THR A 278 3.94 -20.28 15.67
C THR A 278 5.42 -20.22 16.04
N CYS A 279 6.27 -19.66 15.17
CA CYS A 279 7.68 -19.42 15.47
C CYS A 279 7.85 -18.58 16.73
N MET A 280 7.14 -17.46 16.86
CA MET A 280 7.18 -16.62 18.07
C MET A 280 6.83 -17.43 19.32
N PHE A 281 5.80 -18.26 19.29
CA PHE A 281 5.42 -19.07 20.45
C PHE A 281 6.54 -20.05 20.88
N TYR A 282 7.15 -20.77 19.92
CA TYR A 282 8.25 -21.68 20.23
C TYR A 282 9.50 -20.95 20.72
N VAL A 283 9.88 -19.81 20.12
CA VAL A 283 11.05 -19.05 20.57
C VAL A 283 10.81 -18.47 21.96
N ILE A 284 9.61 -17.95 22.26
CA ILE A 284 9.30 -17.43 23.59
C ILE A 284 9.30 -18.56 24.64
N GLU A 285 8.71 -19.72 24.34
CA GLU A 285 8.67 -20.88 25.26
C GLU A 285 10.08 -21.41 25.60
N THR A 286 11.01 -21.34 24.63
CA THR A 286 12.36 -21.92 24.74
C THR A 286 13.44 -20.95 25.17
N THR A 287 13.11 -19.66 25.39
CA THR A 287 14.09 -18.65 25.80
C THR A 287 13.75 -18.01 27.15
N PRO A 288 14.76 -17.57 27.95
CA PRO A 288 14.50 -16.89 29.22
C PRO A 288 13.77 -15.56 29.01
N THR A 289 12.87 -15.19 29.93
CA THR A 289 12.18 -13.89 29.91
C THR A 289 13.13 -12.69 29.87
N ALA A 290 14.32 -12.81 30.49
CA ALA A 290 15.35 -11.78 30.47
C ALA A 290 15.89 -11.45 29.07
N LEU A 291 15.73 -12.37 28.10
CA LEU A 291 16.09 -12.14 26.71
C LEU A 291 15.15 -11.13 26.04
N TRP A 292 13.86 -11.11 26.39
CA TRP A 292 12.83 -10.32 25.71
C TRP A 292 12.76 -8.86 26.16
N ARG A 293 13.90 -8.18 26.12
CA ARG A 293 14.08 -6.76 26.47
C ARG A 293 14.34 -5.90 25.22
N PRO A 294 14.06 -4.58 25.27
CA PRO A 294 14.26 -3.68 24.13
C PRO A 294 15.65 -3.77 23.47
N GLN A 295 16.70 -3.96 24.28
CA GLN A 295 18.10 -4.12 23.87
C GLN A 295 18.37 -5.34 23.00
N ASN A 296 17.49 -6.34 23.04
CA ASN A 296 17.72 -7.63 22.39
C ASN A 296 16.77 -7.86 21.20
N LEU A 297 16.01 -6.85 20.78
CA LEU A 297 14.99 -6.99 19.73
C LEU A 297 15.56 -7.66 18.46
N LEU A 298 16.72 -7.20 17.98
CA LEU A 298 17.35 -7.76 16.78
C LEU A 298 17.80 -9.21 16.98
N LEU A 299 18.35 -9.52 18.16
CA LEU A 299 18.73 -10.88 18.52
C LEU A 299 17.50 -11.80 18.54
N CYS A 300 16.38 -11.35 19.09
CA CYS A 300 15.12 -12.09 19.08
C CYS A 300 14.61 -12.35 17.65
N ILE A 301 14.73 -11.37 16.75
CA ILE A 301 14.38 -11.55 15.33
C ILE A 301 15.25 -12.61 14.69
N ASP A 302 16.56 -12.57 14.92
CA ASP A 302 17.50 -13.56 14.38
C ASP A 302 17.20 -14.96 14.89
N LEU A 303 16.87 -15.13 16.17
CA LEU A 303 16.45 -16.44 16.72
C LEU A 303 15.20 -16.99 16.02
N CYS A 304 14.23 -16.13 15.72
CA CYS A 304 13.05 -16.52 14.95
C CYS A 304 13.41 -16.93 13.52
N LEU A 305 14.31 -16.20 12.85
CA LEU A 305 14.77 -16.54 11.50
C LEU A 305 15.56 -17.84 11.48
N ILE A 306 16.39 -18.10 12.49
CA ILE A 306 17.14 -19.35 12.66
C ILE A 306 16.18 -20.53 12.85
N LEU A 307 15.17 -20.39 13.70
CA LEU A 307 14.17 -21.45 13.92
C LEU A 307 13.38 -21.74 12.65
N LEU A 308 12.91 -20.70 11.94
CA LEU A 308 12.25 -20.86 10.65
C LEU A 308 13.15 -21.55 9.63
N CYS A 309 14.43 -21.16 9.55
CA CYS A 309 15.40 -21.78 8.65
C CYS A 309 15.57 -23.28 8.97
N THR A 310 15.66 -23.63 10.25
CA THR A 310 15.76 -25.02 10.73
C THR A 310 14.52 -25.84 10.33
N TRP A 311 13.31 -25.29 10.51
CA TRP A 311 12.08 -25.96 10.10
C TRP A 311 11.99 -26.16 8.59
N VAL A 312 12.43 -25.17 7.81
CA VAL A 312 12.45 -25.26 6.34
C VAL A 312 13.43 -26.34 5.89
N GLU A 313 14.65 -26.37 6.45
CA GLU A 313 15.65 -27.40 6.16
C GLU A 313 15.16 -28.82 6.51
N LYS A 314 14.34 -28.96 7.55
CA LYS A 314 13.71 -30.23 7.93
C LYS A 314 12.39 -30.51 7.21
N ARG A 315 11.86 -29.57 6.41
CA ARG A 315 10.49 -29.56 5.85
C ARG A 315 9.40 -29.83 6.89
N TYR A 316 9.64 -29.39 8.13
CA TYR A 316 8.79 -29.69 9.26
C TYR A 316 8.59 -28.45 10.14
N CYS A 317 7.38 -27.89 10.08
CA CYS A 317 6.94 -26.76 10.88
C CYS A 317 5.79 -27.23 11.78
N PRO A 318 6.06 -27.56 13.05
CA PRO A 318 5.05 -28.11 13.95
C PRO A 318 4.00 -27.05 14.31
N ASN A 319 2.72 -27.41 14.31
CA ASN A 319 1.70 -26.63 14.98
C ASN A 319 2.07 -26.45 16.47
N TYR A 320 1.78 -25.27 17.04
CA TYR A 320 2.17 -25.00 18.42
C TYR A 320 1.38 -25.81 19.45
N PHE A 321 0.08 -26.03 19.22
CA PHE A 321 -0.78 -26.79 20.12
C PHE A 321 -0.83 -28.29 19.81
N ILE A 322 -0.63 -28.66 18.54
CA ILE A 322 -0.66 -30.05 18.06
C ILE A 322 0.66 -30.35 17.35
N PRO A 323 1.78 -30.57 18.07
CA PRO A 323 3.11 -30.66 17.43
C PRO A 323 3.23 -31.70 16.31
N ALA A 324 2.41 -32.75 16.35
CA ALA A 324 2.35 -33.77 15.30
C ALA A 324 1.82 -33.25 13.95
N GLU A 325 1.07 -32.14 13.93
CA GLU A 325 0.60 -31.49 12.70
C GLU A 325 1.73 -30.68 12.05
N ASN A 326 2.22 -31.15 10.89
CA ASN A 326 3.21 -30.43 10.09
C ASN A 326 2.55 -29.42 9.14
N MET A 327 2.68 -28.13 9.42
CA MET A 327 2.11 -27.05 8.61
C MET A 327 2.79 -26.84 7.25
N PHE A 328 3.98 -27.40 7.04
CA PHE A 328 4.70 -27.39 5.75
C PHE A 328 4.33 -28.55 4.83
N LEU A 329 3.56 -29.52 5.33
CA LEU A 329 3.14 -30.68 4.55
C LEU A 329 2.38 -30.24 3.28
N GLY A 330 2.87 -30.68 2.11
CA GLY A 330 2.31 -30.31 0.80
C GLY A 330 2.68 -28.91 0.30
N LYS A 331 3.33 -28.06 1.11
CA LYS A 331 3.71 -26.67 0.73
C LYS A 331 5.19 -26.50 0.43
N VAL A 332 6.06 -27.19 1.18
CA VAL A 332 7.52 -27.04 1.05
C VAL A 332 8.12 -28.33 0.49
N HIS A 333 8.46 -28.30 -0.80
CA HIS A 333 9.17 -29.37 -1.52
C HIS A 333 10.56 -28.87 -1.99
N ASP A 334 11.36 -29.71 -2.66
CA ASP A 334 12.80 -29.48 -2.90
C ASP A 334 13.19 -28.09 -3.42
N SER A 335 12.49 -27.59 -4.44
CA SER A 335 12.76 -26.27 -5.03
C SER A 335 12.41 -25.12 -4.08
N ILE A 336 11.22 -25.17 -3.48
CA ILE A 336 10.74 -24.17 -2.52
C ILE A 336 11.61 -24.16 -1.27
N GLN A 337 11.98 -25.33 -0.75
CA GLN A 337 12.88 -25.47 0.39
C GLN A 337 14.20 -24.74 0.12
N SER A 338 14.84 -25.04 -1.01
CA SER A 338 16.15 -24.46 -1.35
C SER A 338 16.09 -22.94 -1.45
N ASN A 339 15.05 -22.40 -2.09
CA ASN A 339 14.87 -20.95 -2.23
C ASN A 339 14.52 -20.26 -0.91
N LEU A 340 13.72 -20.90 -0.06
CA LEU A 340 13.34 -20.37 1.25
C LEU A 340 14.52 -20.39 2.22
N THR A 341 15.29 -21.48 2.27
CA THR A 341 16.54 -21.58 3.04
C THR A 341 17.53 -20.50 2.61
N ARG A 342 17.75 -20.33 1.29
CA ARG A 342 18.63 -19.26 0.78
C ARG A 342 18.15 -17.89 1.23
N SER A 343 16.86 -17.60 1.06
CA SER A 343 16.28 -16.31 1.42
C SER A 343 16.42 -15.99 2.92
N LEU A 344 16.18 -16.96 3.79
CA LEU A 344 16.33 -16.78 5.24
C LEU A 344 17.79 -16.62 5.66
N ARG A 345 18.71 -17.39 5.06
CA ARG A 345 20.16 -17.26 5.33
C ARG A 345 20.72 -15.92 4.86
N ASP A 346 20.25 -15.39 3.73
CA ASP A 346 20.66 -14.07 3.24
C ASP A 346 20.20 -12.94 4.16
N LEU A 347 19.03 -13.08 4.80
CA LEU A 347 18.58 -12.13 5.84
C LEU A 347 19.50 -12.20 7.07
N LEU A 348 19.80 -13.40 7.57
CA LEU A 348 20.70 -13.59 8.71
C LEU A 348 22.11 -13.00 8.45
N ARG A 349 22.64 -13.17 7.24
CA ARG A 349 23.95 -12.59 6.84
C ARG A 349 23.98 -11.06 6.89
N GLN A 350 22.84 -10.42 6.66
CA GLN A 350 22.71 -8.97 6.67
C GLN A 350 22.60 -8.37 8.07
N LYS A 351 22.50 -9.17 9.13
CA LYS A 351 22.50 -8.74 10.54
C LYS A 351 21.56 -7.56 10.80
N GLY A 352 20.32 -7.65 10.35
CA GLY A 352 19.30 -6.61 10.55
C GLY A 352 19.30 -5.45 9.56
N ARG A 353 20.31 -5.32 8.67
CA ARG A 353 20.33 -4.25 7.65
C ARG A 353 19.09 -4.26 6.75
N TYR A 354 18.54 -5.43 6.43
CA TYR A 354 17.31 -5.55 5.66
C TYR A 354 16.11 -4.83 6.29
N LEU A 355 16.11 -4.57 7.60
CA LEU A 355 15.01 -3.85 8.26
C LEU A 355 14.87 -2.40 7.76
N THR A 356 15.95 -1.80 7.23
CA THR A 356 15.89 -0.47 6.58
C THR A 356 15.26 -0.51 5.19
N MET A 357 15.20 -1.70 4.58
CA MET A 357 14.70 -1.92 3.23
C MET A 357 13.23 -2.36 3.21
N ILE A 358 12.57 -2.43 4.38
CA ILE A 358 11.12 -2.68 4.46
C ILE A 358 10.44 -1.52 3.70
N PRO A 359 9.71 -1.79 2.60
CA PRO A 359 9.11 -0.78 1.74
C PRO A 359 8.30 0.27 2.51
N TYR A 360 8.33 1.50 2.01
CA TYR A 360 7.85 2.76 2.60
C TYR A 360 6.47 2.72 3.26
N ASP A 361 6.40 2.11 4.43
CA ASP A 361 5.35 2.33 5.41
C ASP A 361 5.85 3.26 6.52
N GLY A 362 4.93 3.77 7.35
CA GLY A 362 5.26 4.69 8.44
C GLY A 362 6.29 4.15 9.46
N ILE A 363 6.60 2.84 9.44
CA ILE A 363 7.65 2.20 10.23
C ILE A 363 8.99 2.24 9.46
N GLY A 364 9.02 1.81 8.19
CA GLY A 364 10.20 1.84 7.32
C GLY A 364 10.84 3.24 7.20
N GLN A 365 10.03 4.30 7.06
CA GLN A 365 10.52 5.70 7.01
C GLN A 365 11.38 6.09 8.22
N LYS A 366 11.04 5.56 9.40
CA LYS A 366 11.70 5.91 10.65
C LYS A 366 12.89 5.00 10.94
N LEU A 367 12.84 3.75 10.48
CA LEU A 367 13.92 2.77 10.59
C LEU A 367 15.16 3.16 9.77
N ILE A 368 14.98 3.87 8.65
CA ILE A 368 16.09 4.39 7.83
C ILE A 368 16.94 5.41 8.60
N ARG A 369 16.32 6.31 9.37
CA ARG A 369 17.04 7.32 10.18
C ARG A 369 17.94 6.73 11.26
N VAL A 370 17.64 5.53 11.72
CA VAL A 370 18.38 4.82 12.79
C VAL A 370 19.74 4.32 12.33
N CYS A 371 19.85 3.92 11.06
CA CYS A 371 21.09 3.37 10.50
C CYS A 371 22.05 4.44 9.95
N MET A 372 21.66 5.72 9.99
CA MET A 372 22.38 6.85 9.39
C MET A 372 23.02 7.81 10.43
N SER A 373 23.22 7.38 11.69
CA SER A 373 23.76 8.25 12.78
C SER A 373 25.27 8.01 13.03
N PRO A 374 26.05 9.06 13.41
CA PRO A 374 27.42 9.34 12.93
C PRO A 374 28.60 8.53 13.53
N HIS A 375 28.38 7.37 14.14
CA HIS A 375 29.46 6.61 14.81
C HIS A 375 29.94 5.37 14.05
N THR A 376 29.40 5.13 12.86
CA THR A 376 30.04 4.25 11.88
C THR A 376 30.85 5.11 10.93
N GLN A 377 32.18 5.09 11.05
CA GLN A 377 33.05 5.46 9.94
C GLN A 377 32.66 4.57 8.76
N ILE A 378 32.01 5.20 7.78
CA ILE A 378 31.66 4.61 6.49
C ILE A 378 32.56 5.35 5.51
N ASP A 379 33.61 4.67 5.07
CA ASP A 379 34.31 5.06 3.85
C ASP A 379 33.31 4.96 2.69
N ASP A 380 33.29 6.02 1.88
CA ASP A 380 32.44 6.31 0.72
C ASP A 380 31.69 5.12 0.10
N VAL A 381 30.36 5.12 0.21
CA VAL A 381 29.44 4.93 -0.93
C VAL A 381 28.09 5.62 -0.61
N ASN A 382 27.76 6.61 -1.43
CA ASN A 382 26.47 7.23 -1.76
C ASN A 382 25.23 7.05 -0.85
N THR A 383 24.66 8.22 -0.59
CA THR A 383 23.49 8.66 0.18
C THR A 383 22.17 7.93 -0.18
N ASP A 384 21.16 7.87 0.68
CA ASP A 384 20.14 8.93 0.73
C ASP A 384 19.18 8.85 1.92
N ILE A 385 18.80 10.05 2.35
CA ILE A 385 17.89 10.47 3.42
C ILE A 385 16.43 10.35 2.95
N THR A 386 15.43 10.18 3.82
CA THR A 386 14.07 10.73 3.59
C THR A 386 13.14 10.71 4.82
N PHE A 387 12.33 11.77 4.95
CA PHE A 387 11.20 11.96 5.88
C PHE A 387 9.97 12.51 5.11
N PRO A 388 8.81 12.72 5.75
CA PRO A 388 7.54 12.08 5.46
C PRO A 388 6.66 12.86 4.47
N VAL A 389 6.22 12.17 3.42
CA VAL A 389 5.48 12.73 2.27
C VAL A 389 4.08 12.10 2.10
N SER A 390 3.73 11.13 2.96
CA SER A 390 2.62 10.20 2.72
C SER A 390 1.21 10.77 2.83
N MET A 391 0.96 11.88 3.54
CA MET A 391 -0.40 12.46 3.61
C MET A 391 -0.76 13.33 2.40
N VAL A 392 0.23 13.86 1.70
CA VAL A 392 0.00 14.67 0.49
C VAL A 392 -0.06 13.75 -0.74
N VAL A 393 0.72 12.67 -0.73
CA VAL A 393 0.77 11.68 -1.82
C VAL A 393 -0.56 11.01 -2.09
N VAL A 394 -1.38 10.71 -1.09
CA VAL A 394 -2.66 10.02 -1.33
C VAL A 394 -3.66 10.93 -2.05
N SER A 395 -3.86 12.18 -1.60
CA SER A 395 -4.73 13.12 -2.31
C SER A 395 -4.18 13.53 -3.67
N ILE A 396 -2.85 13.63 -3.83
CA ILE A 396 -2.21 13.86 -5.12
C ILE A 396 -2.46 12.66 -6.04
N LEU A 397 -2.17 11.42 -5.62
CA LEU A 397 -2.37 10.21 -6.43
C LEU A 397 -3.84 10.02 -6.85
N GLU A 398 -4.81 10.22 -5.95
CA GLU A 398 -6.25 10.10 -6.26
C GLU A 398 -6.70 11.18 -7.26
N THR A 399 -6.24 12.42 -7.09
CA THR A 399 -6.51 13.52 -8.03
C THR A 399 -5.81 13.28 -9.39
N TRP A 400 -4.64 12.64 -9.37
CA TRP A 400 -3.85 12.30 -10.55
C TRP A 400 -4.41 11.14 -11.37
N PHE A 401 -4.91 10.11 -10.70
CA PHE A 401 -5.66 9.04 -11.37
C PHE A 401 -6.93 9.61 -12.04
N SER A 402 -7.58 10.61 -11.44
CA SER A 402 -8.70 11.34 -12.05
C SER A 402 -8.28 12.14 -13.30
N LEU A 403 -7.13 12.83 -13.26
CA LEU A 403 -6.55 13.57 -14.39
C LEU A 403 -6.15 12.67 -15.57
N LEU A 404 -5.49 11.54 -15.28
CA LEU A 404 -5.18 10.52 -16.27
C LEU A 404 -6.47 9.93 -16.85
N ASN A 405 -7.45 9.58 -16.03
CA ASN A 405 -8.74 9.04 -16.49
C ASN A 405 -9.50 10.02 -17.40
N GLN A 406 -9.37 11.34 -17.22
CA GLN A 406 -9.99 12.32 -18.12
C GLN A 406 -9.26 12.43 -19.46
N GLY A 407 -7.92 12.28 -19.51
CA GLY A 407 -7.15 12.24 -20.77
C GLY A 407 -7.22 10.89 -21.51
N VAL A 408 -7.41 9.78 -20.80
CA VAL A 408 -7.52 8.42 -21.34
C VAL A 408 -8.82 8.20 -22.12
N GLN A 409 -9.87 8.97 -21.81
CA GLN A 409 -11.17 8.90 -22.48
C GLN A 409 -11.10 9.21 -23.97
N GLU A 410 -10.07 9.94 -24.45
CA GLU A 410 -9.99 10.37 -25.85
C GLU A 410 -9.19 9.42 -26.76
N HIS A 411 -8.27 8.60 -26.25
CA HIS A 411 -7.57 7.58 -27.08
C HIS A 411 -7.26 6.27 -26.32
N PRO A 412 -8.26 5.37 -26.16
CA PRO A 412 -8.13 4.12 -25.41
C PRO A 412 -7.17 3.07 -26.02
N SER A 413 -6.85 3.20 -27.30
CA SER A 413 -6.07 2.23 -28.08
C SER A 413 -4.57 2.28 -27.78
N ILE A 414 -4.02 3.46 -27.51
CA ILE A 414 -2.57 3.67 -27.31
C ILE A 414 -2.12 3.12 -25.94
N LEU A 415 -2.99 3.13 -24.93
CA LEU A 415 -2.67 2.64 -23.59
C LEU A 415 -2.87 1.12 -23.49
N LYS A 416 -3.88 0.55 -24.15
CA LYS A 416 -4.13 -0.91 -24.11
C LYS A 416 -2.97 -1.74 -24.69
N GLY A 417 -2.26 -1.24 -25.70
CA GLY A 417 -1.16 -1.95 -26.33
C GLY A 417 0.13 -2.07 -25.48
N THR A 418 0.34 -1.13 -24.55
CA THR A 418 1.67 -0.91 -23.95
C THR A 418 1.85 -1.55 -22.57
N PHE A 419 0.77 -1.96 -21.89
CA PHE A 419 0.80 -2.32 -20.46
C PHE A 419 0.71 -3.82 -20.11
N HIS A 420 0.74 -4.75 -21.08
CA HIS A 420 0.36 -6.17 -20.85
C HIS A 420 1.48 -7.22 -20.80
N SER A 421 2.76 -6.87 -20.58
CA SER A 421 3.83 -7.88 -20.46
C SER A 421 4.66 -7.80 -19.17
N HIS A 422 5.02 -8.97 -18.63
CA HIS A 422 5.55 -9.21 -17.27
C HIS A 422 6.98 -8.66 -16.98
N GLY A 423 7.56 -7.83 -17.86
CA GLY A 423 8.77 -7.04 -17.59
C GLY A 423 8.47 -5.56 -17.30
N VAL A 424 7.33 -5.05 -17.75
CA VAL A 424 6.98 -3.61 -17.74
C VAL A 424 6.61 -3.13 -16.32
N ARG A 425 6.29 -4.03 -15.38
CA ARG A 425 5.81 -3.67 -14.02
C ARG A 425 6.86 -3.00 -13.13
N GLN A 426 8.13 -3.41 -13.20
CA GLN A 426 9.23 -2.74 -12.47
C GLN A 426 9.59 -1.39 -13.10
N GLU A 427 9.48 -1.29 -14.42
CA GLU A 427 9.75 -0.09 -15.21
C GLU A 427 8.67 0.98 -15.00
N ILE A 428 7.39 0.58 -14.98
CA ILE A 428 6.23 1.41 -14.59
C ILE A 428 6.42 1.98 -13.18
N ASN A 429 6.93 1.18 -12.23
CA ASN A 429 7.19 1.68 -10.87
C ASN A 429 8.25 2.78 -10.84
N THR A 430 9.23 2.74 -11.75
CA THR A 430 10.29 3.78 -11.82
C THR A 430 9.74 5.08 -12.37
N VAL A 431 8.94 5.03 -13.44
CA VAL A 431 8.30 6.21 -14.06
C VAL A 431 7.23 6.82 -13.16
N LEU A 432 6.43 5.99 -12.47
CA LEU A 432 5.48 6.48 -11.48
C LEU A 432 6.19 7.13 -10.29
N ARG A 433 7.32 6.57 -9.84
CA ARG A 433 8.10 7.10 -8.72
C ARG A 433 8.65 8.49 -9.00
N THR A 434 9.27 8.71 -10.15
CA THR A 434 9.82 10.03 -10.55
C THR A 434 8.72 11.07 -10.76
N PHE A 435 7.61 10.70 -11.40
CA PHE A 435 6.46 11.57 -11.58
C PHE A 435 5.86 12.04 -10.23
N VAL A 436 5.74 11.10 -9.29
CA VAL A 436 5.32 11.38 -7.91
C VAL A 436 6.33 12.30 -7.22
N CYS A 437 7.64 12.05 -7.35
CA CYS A 437 8.70 12.90 -6.79
C CYS A 437 8.60 14.36 -7.31
N SER A 438 8.41 14.59 -8.61
CA SER A 438 8.23 15.94 -9.15
C SER A 438 6.99 16.65 -8.60
N SER A 439 5.89 15.94 -8.42
CA SER A 439 4.64 16.49 -7.87
C SER A 439 4.77 16.84 -6.39
N ILE A 440 5.41 15.98 -5.60
CA ILE A 440 5.73 16.23 -4.19
C ILE A 440 6.65 17.43 -4.05
N GLY A 441 7.75 17.47 -4.81
CA GLY A 441 8.75 18.53 -4.71
C GLY A 441 8.14 19.89 -5.02
N SER A 442 7.27 19.96 -6.03
CA SER A 442 6.50 21.16 -6.37
C SER A 442 5.51 21.57 -5.28
N TYR A 443 4.77 20.63 -4.69
CA TYR A 443 3.90 20.91 -3.54
C TYR A 443 4.68 21.42 -2.32
N LEU A 444 5.76 20.74 -1.93
CA LEU A 444 6.58 21.13 -0.77
C LEU A 444 7.19 22.51 -1.01
N ALA A 445 7.68 22.77 -2.21
CA ALA A 445 8.15 24.08 -2.61
C ALA A 445 7.09 25.15 -2.39
N SER A 446 5.86 24.94 -2.86
CA SER A 446 4.75 25.88 -2.64
C SER A 446 4.48 26.07 -1.15
N LYS A 447 4.35 24.98 -0.38
CA LYS A 447 4.07 25.01 1.07
C LYS A 447 5.11 25.82 1.85
N TYR A 448 6.39 25.59 1.61
CA TYR A 448 7.46 26.25 2.37
C TYR A 448 7.78 27.66 1.85
N MET A 449 7.41 27.99 0.60
CA MET A 449 7.45 29.38 0.13
C MET A 449 6.32 30.26 0.70
N GLN A 450 5.23 29.68 1.21
CA GLN A 450 4.11 30.43 1.81
C GLN A 450 4.39 30.96 3.22
N GLN A 451 5.40 30.44 3.90
CA GLN A 451 5.65 30.76 5.30
C GLN A 451 6.27 32.15 5.45
N GLU A 452 5.84 32.90 6.47
CA GLU A 452 6.38 34.23 6.80
C GLU A 452 7.89 34.19 7.11
N VAL A 453 8.36 33.06 7.66
CA VAL A 453 9.78 32.76 7.85
C VAL A 453 10.17 31.65 6.88
N ILE A 454 11.20 31.88 6.07
CA ILE A 454 11.67 30.92 5.07
C ILE A 454 12.27 29.69 5.77
N ASP A 455 11.56 28.56 5.71
CA ASP A 455 12.07 27.25 6.14
C ASP A 455 13.04 26.68 5.09
N GLN A 456 14.33 26.94 5.31
CA GLN A 456 15.39 26.51 4.40
C GLN A 456 15.53 24.98 4.32
N GLU A 457 15.25 24.26 5.41
CA GLU A 457 15.32 22.80 5.46
C GLU A 457 14.18 22.18 4.63
N GLY A 458 12.97 22.71 4.78
CA GLY A 458 11.81 22.32 3.96
C GLY A 458 11.98 22.62 2.47
N LEU A 459 12.67 23.72 2.13
CA LEU A 459 12.97 24.07 0.75
C LEU A 459 14.08 23.21 0.12
N ASN A 460 15.08 22.83 0.91
CA ASN A 460 16.10 21.87 0.46
C ASN A 460 15.45 20.50 0.18
N LEU A 461 14.53 20.06 1.03
CA LEU A 461 13.75 18.84 0.80
C LEU A 461 12.91 18.94 -0.48
N ALA A 462 12.23 20.06 -0.71
CA ALA A 462 11.49 20.30 -1.95
C ALA A 462 12.39 20.21 -3.20
N HIS A 463 13.59 20.76 -3.11
CA HIS A 463 14.60 20.71 -4.16
C HIS A 463 15.09 19.28 -4.45
N GLU A 464 15.38 18.49 -3.42
CA GLU A 464 15.78 17.07 -3.55
C GLU A 464 14.70 16.25 -4.27
N PHE A 465 13.42 16.43 -3.92
CA PHE A 465 12.32 15.73 -4.59
C PHE A 465 12.16 16.14 -6.07
N LEU A 466 12.35 17.42 -6.39
CA LEU A 466 12.33 17.90 -7.78
C LEU A 466 13.52 17.33 -8.59
N LEU A 467 14.71 17.22 -7.98
CA LEU A 467 15.87 16.57 -8.59
C LEU A 467 15.62 15.08 -8.86
N LEU A 468 15.12 14.34 -7.87
CA LEU A 468 14.77 12.92 -8.02
C LEU A 468 13.73 12.69 -9.11
N GLY A 469 12.73 13.58 -9.21
CA GLY A 469 11.72 13.52 -10.26
C GLY A 469 12.26 13.81 -11.67
N SER A 470 13.39 14.53 -11.78
CA SER A 470 14.05 14.81 -13.07
C SER A 470 14.79 13.62 -13.69
N CYS A 471 14.92 12.50 -12.97
CA CYS A 471 15.77 11.38 -13.38
C CYS A 471 15.17 10.46 -14.45
N SER A 472 13.84 10.42 -14.64
CA SER A 472 13.20 9.56 -15.66
C SER A 472 12.28 10.27 -16.63
N ASP A 473 11.99 11.56 -16.42
CA ASP A 473 11.33 12.44 -17.40
C ASP A 473 12.24 13.64 -17.56
N VAL A 474 12.82 13.77 -18.75
CA VAL A 474 13.78 14.85 -19.03
C VAL A 474 13.12 16.23 -19.09
N THR A 475 11.78 16.32 -19.12
CA THR A 475 11.08 17.55 -19.47
C THR A 475 10.18 18.07 -18.36
N SER A 476 9.11 17.38 -17.95
CA SER A 476 8.12 17.96 -17.00
C SER A 476 8.74 18.23 -15.62
N GLY A 477 9.48 17.26 -15.08
CA GLY A 477 10.21 17.40 -13.82
C GLY A 477 11.25 18.53 -13.85
N LYS A 478 12.04 18.62 -14.93
CA LYS A 478 13.03 19.70 -15.11
C LYS A 478 12.37 21.07 -15.31
N LEU A 479 11.23 21.16 -16.00
CA LEU A 479 10.47 22.40 -16.16
C LEU A 479 9.86 22.87 -14.84
N LYS A 480 9.34 21.96 -14.01
CA LYS A 480 8.91 22.29 -12.63
C LYS A 480 10.08 22.78 -11.78
N LEU A 481 11.25 22.15 -11.89
CA LEU A 481 12.46 22.58 -11.20
C LEU A 481 12.95 23.96 -11.67
N ALA A 482 12.92 24.22 -12.99
CA ALA A 482 13.24 25.54 -13.53
C ALA A 482 12.24 26.62 -13.07
N ALA A 483 10.94 26.31 -13.04
CA ALA A 483 9.91 27.19 -12.49
C ALA A 483 10.15 27.50 -11.00
N TYR A 484 10.51 26.49 -10.21
CA TYR A 484 10.90 26.66 -8.80
C TYR A 484 12.05 27.67 -8.64
N TYR A 485 13.13 27.50 -9.40
CA TYR A 485 14.29 28.40 -9.34
C TYR A 485 13.97 29.81 -9.80
N LEU A 486 13.14 29.94 -10.84
CA LEU A 486 12.63 31.23 -11.28
C LEU A 486 11.80 31.91 -10.18
N MET A 487 10.95 31.16 -9.46
CA MET A 487 10.17 31.70 -8.34
C MET A 487 11.04 32.11 -7.16
N LYS A 488 12.15 31.42 -6.92
CA LYS A 488 13.19 31.80 -5.94
C LYS A 488 14.12 32.93 -6.41
N ALA A 489 13.84 33.55 -7.56
CA ALA A 489 14.68 34.57 -8.18
C ALA A 489 16.12 34.12 -8.50
N ASN A 490 16.38 32.80 -8.54
CA ASN A 490 17.65 32.24 -9.00
C ASN A 490 17.59 32.00 -10.52
N ILE A 491 17.71 33.10 -11.26
CA ILE A 491 17.47 33.09 -12.70
C ILE A 491 18.57 32.32 -13.47
N LEU A 492 19.81 32.35 -12.99
CA LEU A 492 20.94 31.68 -13.66
C LEU A 492 20.78 30.16 -13.65
N LEU A 493 20.37 29.58 -12.52
CA LEU A 493 20.11 28.13 -12.44
C LEU A 493 18.89 27.73 -13.29
N ALA A 494 17.82 28.53 -13.26
CA ALA A 494 16.67 28.30 -14.13
C ALA A 494 17.08 28.33 -15.61
N GLU A 495 17.85 29.33 -16.04
CA GLU A 495 18.38 29.44 -17.41
C GLU A 495 19.25 28.24 -17.79
N THR A 496 20.10 27.77 -16.87
CA THR A 496 20.96 26.60 -17.09
C THR A 496 20.14 25.33 -17.33
N ILE A 497 19.12 25.10 -16.51
CA ILE A 497 18.21 23.95 -16.67
C ILE A 497 17.45 24.05 -17.98
N LEU A 498 16.91 25.23 -18.32
CA LEU A 498 16.16 25.43 -19.55
C LEU A 498 17.02 25.24 -20.80
N LYS A 499 18.29 25.70 -20.76
CA LYS A 499 19.27 25.47 -21.82
C LYS A 499 19.57 23.98 -21.98
N ASN A 500 19.77 23.27 -20.87
CA ASN A 500 19.97 21.81 -20.90
C ASN A 500 18.74 21.09 -21.48
N ILE A 501 17.53 21.51 -21.12
CA ILE A 501 16.31 20.93 -21.71
C ILE A 501 16.32 21.18 -23.21
N GLU A 502 16.50 22.43 -23.66
CA GLU A 502 16.47 22.80 -25.08
C GLU A 502 17.51 22.06 -25.93
N GLU A 503 18.74 21.91 -25.45
CA GLU A 503 19.81 21.16 -26.13
C GLU A 503 19.47 19.66 -26.28
N ASN A 504 18.70 19.11 -25.33
CA ASN A 504 18.27 17.71 -25.33
C ASN A 504 16.85 17.51 -25.86
N TYR A 505 16.13 18.60 -26.17
CA TYR A 505 14.77 18.58 -26.71
C TYR A 505 14.84 18.28 -28.21
N THR A 506 15.18 17.03 -28.54
CA THR A 506 15.31 16.60 -29.93
C THR A 506 13.95 16.62 -30.65
N PHE A 507 13.97 16.63 -31.99
CA PHE A 507 12.78 16.46 -32.83
C PHE A 507 11.94 15.22 -32.46
N LEU A 508 12.57 14.18 -31.92
CA LEU A 508 11.88 12.97 -31.47
C LEU A 508 11.07 13.21 -30.19
N VAL A 509 11.60 14.01 -29.25
CA VAL A 509 10.89 14.39 -28.00
C VAL A 509 9.69 15.29 -28.31
N SER A 510 9.82 16.21 -29.26
CA SER A 510 8.70 17.07 -29.65
C SER A 510 7.54 16.31 -30.27
N ASN A 511 7.79 15.17 -30.91
CA ASN A 511 6.76 14.45 -31.65
C ASN A 511 6.09 13.33 -30.85
N ALA A 512 6.64 12.94 -29.69
CA ALA A 512 6.12 11.88 -28.81
C ALA A 512 5.54 12.44 -27.49
N SER A 513 4.79 13.55 -27.56
CA SER A 513 3.85 13.86 -26.46
C SER A 513 2.79 12.75 -26.41
N LEU A 514 2.34 12.35 -25.22
CA LEU A 514 1.22 11.40 -25.04
C LEU A 514 -0.04 11.76 -25.86
N GLN A 515 -0.13 13.00 -26.31
CA GLN A 515 -1.26 13.56 -27.02
C GLN A 515 -1.01 13.76 -28.53
N ARG A 516 0.19 13.44 -29.04
CA ARG A 516 0.52 13.56 -30.48
C ARG A 516 0.64 12.16 -31.09
N SER A 517 -0.31 11.78 -31.94
CA SER A 517 -0.22 10.53 -32.70
C SER A 517 0.83 10.68 -33.80
N ASN A 518 2.02 10.12 -33.60
CA ASN A 518 3.02 10.05 -34.66
C ASN A 518 3.48 8.61 -34.85
N ASP A 519 2.89 7.97 -35.87
CA ASP A 519 3.18 6.59 -36.27
C ASP A 519 4.66 6.36 -36.57
N HIS A 520 5.39 7.40 -37.00
CA HIS A 520 6.82 7.32 -37.31
C HIS A 520 7.72 7.03 -36.09
N ILE A 521 7.36 7.52 -34.90
CA ILE A 521 8.12 7.23 -33.66
C ILE A 521 7.83 5.82 -33.18
N HIS A 522 6.55 5.40 -33.23
CA HIS A 522 6.17 4.02 -32.95
C HIS A 522 6.89 3.03 -33.87
N GLN A 523 6.97 3.31 -35.17
CA GLN A 523 7.70 2.48 -36.13
C GLN A 523 9.21 2.41 -35.81
N ARG A 524 9.83 3.52 -35.41
CA ARG A 524 11.25 3.55 -35.08
C ARG A 524 11.57 2.82 -33.77
N ILE A 525 10.72 2.97 -32.74
CA ILE A 525 10.83 2.25 -31.47
C ILE A 525 10.72 0.73 -31.68
N VAL A 526 9.76 0.31 -32.52
CA VAL A 526 9.56 -1.10 -32.87
C VAL A 526 10.73 -1.64 -33.69
N ASN A 527 11.31 -0.85 -34.59
CA ASN A 527 12.44 -1.26 -35.43
C ASN A 527 13.78 -1.32 -34.68
N GLU A 528 14.01 -0.44 -33.69
CA GLU A 528 15.29 -0.32 -32.97
C GLU A 528 15.32 -1.12 -31.65
N ASN A 529 14.24 -1.82 -31.29
CA ASN A 529 14.17 -2.66 -30.07
C ASN A 529 14.54 -1.90 -28.77
N ILE A 530 14.22 -0.60 -28.71
CA ILE A 530 14.52 0.28 -27.58
C ILE A 530 13.60 -0.08 -26.41
N SER A 531 14.16 -0.19 -25.20
CA SER A 531 13.36 -0.49 -23.99
C SER A 531 12.31 0.60 -23.70
N THR A 532 11.16 0.22 -23.17
CA THR A 532 10.08 1.16 -22.79
C THR A 532 10.57 2.23 -21.82
N THR A 533 11.47 1.88 -20.90
CA THR A 533 12.09 2.84 -19.98
C THR A 533 12.95 3.87 -20.70
N GLU A 534 13.75 3.45 -21.67
CA GLU A 534 14.59 4.35 -22.45
C GLU A 534 13.77 5.23 -23.40
N VAL A 535 12.68 4.67 -23.95
CA VAL A 535 11.65 5.40 -24.69
C VAL A 535 11.04 6.51 -23.83
N LEU A 536 10.52 6.18 -22.64
CA LEU A 536 9.88 7.16 -21.76
C LEU A 536 10.86 8.20 -21.23
N ARG A 537 12.11 7.80 -20.97
CA ARG A 537 13.17 8.68 -20.46
C ARG A 537 13.69 9.67 -21.50
N ASN A 538 13.93 9.20 -22.72
CA ASN A 538 14.67 9.97 -23.71
C ASN A 538 13.78 10.55 -24.81
N TYR A 539 12.54 10.07 -24.94
CA TYR A 539 11.69 10.39 -26.09
C TYR A 539 10.29 10.90 -25.72
N TYR A 540 9.75 10.66 -24.52
CA TYR A 540 8.45 11.21 -24.13
C TYR A 540 8.56 12.49 -23.31
N ALA A 541 7.73 13.48 -23.63
CA ALA A 541 7.55 14.69 -22.83
C ALA A 541 6.13 14.72 -22.23
N PHE A 542 6.02 14.54 -20.92
CA PHE A 542 4.74 14.60 -20.24
C PHE A 542 4.23 16.05 -20.12
N PRO A 543 2.90 16.29 -20.15
CA PRO A 543 2.33 17.59 -19.84
C PRO A 543 2.76 18.09 -18.45
N VAL A 544 2.81 19.41 -18.26
CA VAL A 544 3.27 20.03 -17.01
C VAL A 544 2.08 20.55 -16.19
N PRO A 545 1.72 19.87 -15.10
CA PRO A 545 0.50 20.13 -14.34
C PRO A 545 0.72 20.96 -13.08
N TYR A 546 -0.29 21.71 -12.67
CA TYR A 546 -0.32 22.48 -11.43
C TYR A 546 -1.68 22.37 -10.72
N LEU A 547 -1.66 22.01 -9.45
CA LEU A 547 -2.82 21.94 -8.54
C LEU A 547 -2.91 23.20 -7.66
N PRO A 548 -4.09 23.64 -7.17
CA PRO A 548 -4.25 24.82 -6.30
C PRO A 548 -3.31 24.87 -5.10
N SER A 549 -2.92 23.71 -4.57
CA SER A 549 -1.94 23.61 -3.48
C SER A 549 -0.51 24.02 -3.89
N GLU A 550 -0.20 24.00 -5.18
CA GLU A 550 1.08 24.38 -5.79
C GLU A 550 1.17 25.89 -6.12
N ILE A 551 0.16 26.70 -5.78
CA ILE A 551 0.02 28.09 -6.27
C ILE A 551 1.27 28.98 -6.12
N GLN A 552 2.10 28.82 -5.08
CA GLN A 552 3.30 29.66 -4.91
C GLN A 552 4.49 29.25 -5.78
N CYS A 553 4.52 28.01 -6.27
CA CYS A 553 5.54 27.56 -7.23
C CYS A 553 5.01 27.58 -8.68
N THR A 554 3.73 27.90 -8.87
CA THR A 554 3.10 28.09 -10.18
C THR A 554 3.37 29.49 -10.74
N PRO A 555 3.84 29.64 -12.00
CA PRO A 555 3.92 30.94 -12.63
C PRO A 555 2.55 31.62 -12.70
N GLY A 556 2.51 32.93 -12.43
CA GLY A 556 1.25 33.69 -12.35
C GLY A 556 0.35 33.63 -13.59
N ALA A 557 0.89 33.23 -14.75
CA ALA A 557 0.13 33.02 -15.98
C ALA A 557 -0.83 31.82 -15.91
N LEU A 558 -0.47 30.79 -15.14
CA LEU A 558 -1.25 29.55 -14.99
C LEU A 558 -2.21 29.58 -13.79
N ILE A 559 -2.03 30.49 -12.83
CA ILE A 559 -2.89 30.57 -11.65
C ILE A 559 -4.38 30.68 -12.01
N PRO A 560 -4.80 31.55 -12.96
CA PRO A 560 -6.22 31.66 -13.31
C PRO A 560 -6.79 30.40 -14.00
N GLU A 561 -5.94 29.54 -14.57
CA GLU A 561 -6.36 28.27 -15.17
C GLU A 561 -6.77 27.24 -14.11
N MET A 562 -6.25 27.36 -12.88
CA MET A 562 -6.49 26.43 -11.79
C MET A 562 -7.84 26.67 -11.07
N PHE A 563 -8.57 27.72 -11.46
CA PHE A 563 -9.81 28.16 -10.84
C PHE A 563 -10.87 28.49 -11.91
N ARG A 564 -11.25 27.49 -12.71
CA ARG A 564 -12.26 27.61 -13.78
C ARG A 564 -13.45 26.65 -13.56
N SER A 565 -14.68 27.16 -13.63
CA SER A 565 -15.92 26.35 -13.51
C SER A 565 -16.46 25.93 -14.89
N THR A 566 -17.27 24.85 -14.96
CA THR A 566 -17.91 24.38 -16.21
C THR A 566 -19.30 24.94 -16.56
N GLY A 567 -19.78 26.04 -15.99
CA GLY A 567 -21.09 26.58 -16.44
C GLY A 567 -21.33 28.08 -16.26
N SER A 568 -20.96 28.69 -15.13
CA SER A 568 -21.34 30.08 -14.82
C SER A 568 -20.25 31.14 -15.12
N TYR A 569 -20.60 32.43 -14.96
CA TYR A 569 -19.71 33.59 -15.16
C TYR A 569 -18.34 33.43 -14.42
N PRO A 570 -17.23 33.98 -14.95
CA PRO A 570 -15.92 33.91 -14.29
C PRO A 570 -16.00 34.38 -12.83
N GLY A 571 -15.60 33.52 -11.89
CA GLY A 571 -15.61 33.83 -10.45
C GLY A 571 -16.85 33.39 -9.67
N PHE A 572 -17.82 32.75 -10.33
CA PHE A 572 -18.96 32.10 -9.68
C PHE A 572 -18.94 30.60 -9.95
N SER A 573 -19.15 29.80 -8.90
CA SER A 573 -19.43 28.37 -9.00
C SER A 573 -20.91 28.13 -8.71
N ASP A 574 -21.67 27.64 -9.68
CA ASP A 574 -22.99 27.05 -9.45
C ASP A 574 -22.79 25.56 -9.09
N PRO A 575 -22.98 25.14 -7.83
CA PRO A 575 -22.71 23.77 -7.39
C PRO A 575 -23.54 22.70 -8.12
N ASP A 576 -24.68 23.08 -8.68
CA ASP A 576 -25.63 22.18 -9.31
C ASP A 576 -25.42 22.07 -10.83
N LYS A 577 -24.63 23.00 -11.42
CA LYS A 577 -24.39 23.09 -12.88
C LYS A 577 -22.92 23.10 -13.29
N ASP A 578 -22.01 23.41 -12.37
CA ASP A 578 -20.60 23.62 -12.65
C ASP A 578 -19.73 22.50 -12.05
N TYR A 579 -18.94 21.85 -12.89
CA TYR A 579 -17.76 21.09 -12.50
C TYR A 579 -16.60 22.06 -12.30
N TRP A 580 -16.05 22.11 -11.09
CA TRP A 580 -14.89 22.97 -10.80
C TRP A 580 -13.60 22.28 -11.25
N GLN A 581 -12.88 22.87 -12.21
CA GLN A 581 -11.55 22.40 -12.56
C GLN A 581 -10.54 23.00 -11.58
N SER A 582 -10.01 22.14 -10.72
CA SER A 582 -9.01 22.45 -9.69
C SER A 582 -7.59 22.14 -10.17
N TRP A 583 -7.24 22.48 -11.41
CA TRP A 583 -5.90 22.23 -11.96
C TRP A 583 -5.63 23.00 -13.27
N ALA A 584 -4.34 23.20 -13.59
CA ALA A 584 -3.85 23.74 -14.86
C ALA A 584 -2.82 22.78 -15.49
N VAL A 585 -2.75 22.72 -16.81
CA VAL A 585 -1.73 21.94 -17.53
C VAL A 585 -1.15 22.77 -18.67
N ALA A 586 0.17 22.74 -18.81
CA ALA A 586 0.88 23.36 -19.92
C ALA A 586 1.52 22.30 -20.82
N ASP A 587 1.52 22.55 -22.13
CA ASP A 587 2.34 21.79 -23.09
C ASP A 587 3.82 22.00 -22.75
N PRO A 588 4.64 20.94 -22.67
CA PRO A 588 6.01 21.04 -22.20
C PRO A 588 6.92 21.88 -23.10
N LYS A 589 6.77 21.81 -24.42
CA LYS A 589 7.60 22.56 -25.38
C LYS A 589 7.27 24.04 -25.33
N LEU A 590 5.98 24.36 -25.31
CA LEU A 590 5.53 25.73 -25.15
C LEU A 590 5.96 26.29 -23.80
N TYR A 591 5.85 25.49 -22.73
CA TYR A 591 6.18 25.90 -21.38
C TYR A 591 7.67 26.15 -21.17
N LEU A 592 8.54 25.38 -21.85
CA LEU A 592 9.98 25.67 -21.94
C LEU A 592 10.23 27.09 -22.46
N HIS A 593 9.64 27.45 -23.60
CA HIS A 593 9.82 28.77 -24.19
C HIS A 593 9.19 29.89 -23.33
N PHE A 594 8.04 29.61 -22.71
CA PHE A 594 7.44 30.51 -21.72
C PHE A 594 8.41 30.80 -20.54
N LEU A 595 8.98 29.77 -19.92
CA LEU A 595 9.93 29.95 -18.81
C LEU A 595 11.20 30.68 -19.25
N LYS A 596 11.71 30.39 -20.46
CA LYS A 596 12.84 31.15 -21.05
C LYS A 596 12.51 32.62 -21.21
N HIS A 597 11.34 32.94 -21.75
CA HIS A 597 10.86 34.33 -21.85
C HIS A 597 10.85 35.00 -20.48
N GLN A 598 10.28 34.34 -19.45
CA GLN A 598 10.25 34.90 -18.10
C GLN A 598 11.66 35.13 -17.51
N CYS A 599 12.60 34.20 -17.72
CA CYS A 599 13.99 34.35 -17.30
C CYS A 599 14.64 35.57 -17.96
N PHE A 600 14.56 35.66 -19.29
CA PHE A 600 15.20 36.74 -20.06
C PHE A 600 14.55 38.11 -19.82
N HIS A 601 13.23 38.14 -19.60
CA HIS A 601 12.53 39.37 -19.22
C HIS A 601 13.06 39.91 -17.89
N ARG A 602 13.24 39.07 -16.86
CA ARG A 602 13.80 39.50 -15.57
C ARG A 602 15.27 39.93 -15.64
N GLN A 603 16.02 39.41 -16.60
CA GLN A 603 17.41 39.80 -16.86
C GLN A 603 17.54 40.99 -17.84
N ASN A 604 16.44 41.57 -18.32
CA ASN A 604 16.43 42.61 -19.36
C ASN A 604 17.15 42.21 -20.68
N LYS A 605 17.21 40.91 -21.01
CA LYS A 605 17.80 40.40 -22.25
C LYS A 605 16.80 40.47 -23.42
N THR A 606 16.56 41.68 -23.94
CA THR A 606 15.50 41.97 -24.95
C THR A 606 15.51 41.04 -26.17
N ARG A 607 16.67 40.82 -26.79
CA ARG A 607 16.77 39.94 -27.96
C ARG A 607 16.38 38.48 -27.65
N HIS A 608 16.79 37.99 -26.48
CA HIS A 608 16.56 36.59 -26.09
C HIS A 608 15.09 36.35 -25.70
N LYS A 609 14.44 37.31 -25.04
CA LYS A 609 13.00 37.20 -24.76
C LYS A 609 12.15 37.23 -26.04
N MET A 610 12.53 38.03 -27.03
CA MET A 610 11.85 38.04 -28.34
C MET A 610 11.96 36.68 -29.05
N VAL A 611 13.15 36.09 -29.08
CA VAL A 611 13.35 34.74 -29.65
C VAL A 611 12.49 33.69 -28.93
N ALA A 612 12.40 33.76 -27.60
CA ALA A 612 11.55 32.85 -26.84
C ALA A 612 10.06 33.04 -27.18
N LEU A 613 9.62 34.30 -27.39
CA LEU A 613 8.27 34.64 -27.80
C LEU A 613 7.95 34.13 -29.21
N ASP A 614 8.87 34.31 -30.17
CA ASP A 614 8.75 33.82 -31.54
C ASP A 614 8.64 32.30 -31.58
N ASN A 615 9.43 31.60 -30.75
CA ASN A 615 9.33 30.15 -30.62
C ASN A 615 7.98 29.71 -30.05
N MET A 616 7.41 30.44 -29.08
CA MET A 616 6.05 30.15 -28.60
C MET A 616 5.01 30.31 -29.72
N ILE A 617 5.10 31.39 -30.51
CA ILE A 617 4.21 31.63 -31.65
C ILE A 617 4.35 30.49 -32.67
N TRP A 618 5.57 30.08 -32.98
CA TRP A 618 5.85 28.99 -33.89
C TRP A 618 5.22 27.67 -33.43
N VAL A 619 5.37 27.32 -32.14
CA VAL A 619 4.77 26.11 -31.55
C VAL A 619 3.24 26.16 -31.68
N ILE A 620 2.60 27.28 -31.34
CA ILE A 620 1.13 27.45 -31.44
C ILE A 620 0.64 27.34 -32.90
N GLN A 621 1.41 27.82 -33.88
CA GLN A 621 1.00 27.84 -35.28
C GLN A 621 1.27 26.52 -36.03
N LYS A 622 2.28 25.77 -35.62
CA LYS A 622 2.80 24.62 -36.37
C LYS A 622 2.55 23.27 -35.70
N GLU A 623 2.21 23.25 -34.42
CA GLU A 623 1.98 22.00 -33.69
C GLU A 623 0.51 21.87 -33.27
N GLU A 624 -0.03 20.66 -33.34
CA GLU A 624 -1.35 20.36 -32.80
C GLU A 624 -1.26 20.23 -31.27
N LEU A 625 -1.66 21.28 -30.56
CA LEU A 625 -1.70 21.30 -29.09
C LEU A 625 -3.10 20.95 -28.59
N HIS A 626 -3.18 20.00 -27.67
CA HIS A 626 -4.44 19.61 -27.03
C HIS A 626 -5.00 20.71 -26.10
N TYR A 627 -4.13 21.49 -25.44
CA TYR A 627 -4.48 22.64 -24.59
C TYR A 627 -4.17 23.99 -25.27
N ASN A 628 -4.67 24.17 -26.49
CA ASN A 628 -4.43 25.37 -27.30
C ASN A 628 -4.90 26.68 -26.63
N ASP A 629 -5.95 26.62 -25.80
CA ASP A 629 -6.42 27.75 -24.99
C ASP A 629 -5.39 28.19 -23.96
N THR A 630 -4.85 27.26 -23.17
CA THR A 630 -3.79 27.54 -22.19
C THR A 630 -2.52 28.04 -22.87
N ALA A 631 -2.20 27.51 -24.06
CA ALA A 631 -1.06 27.96 -24.84
C ALA A 631 -1.15 29.45 -25.23
N LEU A 632 -2.31 29.86 -25.77
CA LEU A 632 -2.59 31.25 -26.10
C LEU A 632 -2.60 32.14 -24.85
N ASN A 633 -3.11 31.65 -23.72
CA ASN A 633 -3.12 32.39 -22.45
C ASN A 633 -1.70 32.65 -21.92
N LEU A 634 -0.79 31.68 -22.04
CA LEU A 634 0.63 31.86 -21.72
C LEU A 634 1.32 32.88 -22.64
N LEU A 635 1.04 32.82 -23.95
CA LEU A 635 1.57 33.78 -24.93
C LEU A 635 1.09 35.21 -24.63
N ALA A 636 -0.21 35.39 -24.38
CA ALA A 636 -0.77 36.67 -24.01
C ALA A 636 -0.16 37.24 -22.73
N TYR A 637 0.13 36.39 -21.74
CA TYR A 637 0.81 36.81 -20.52
C TYR A 637 2.20 37.40 -20.81
N CYS A 638 2.98 36.77 -21.70
CA CYS A 638 4.29 37.28 -22.12
C CYS A 638 4.16 38.62 -22.87
N LEU A 639 3.25 38.72 -23.84
CA LEU A 639 2.98 39.96 -24.58
C LEU A 639 2.60 41.12 -23.64
N LYS A 640 1.75 40.85 -22.65
CA LYS A 640 1.37 41.83 -21.63
C LYS A 640 2.58 42.30 -20.81
N LYS A 641 3.44 41.37 -20.37
CA LYS A 641 4.67 41.70 -19.62
C LYS A 641 5.60 42.60 -20.43
N ASP A 642 5.64 42.41 -21.74
CA ASP A 642 6.42 43.23 -22.66
C ASP A 642 5.74 44.55 -23.08
N GLY A 643 4.58 44.89 -22.49
CA GLY A 643 3.87 46.14 -22.76
C GLY A 643 3.01 46.13 -24.03
N LEU A 644 2.92 44.99 -24.73
CA LEU A 644 2.15 44.83 -25.97
C LEU A 644 0.67 44.50 -25.67
N VAL A 645 0.01 45.39 -24.91
CA VAL A 645 -1.32 45.19 -24.34
C VAL A 645 -2.38 44.86 -25.41
N MET A 646 -2.37 45.56 -26.55
CA MET A 646 -3.34 45.32 -27.63
C MET A 646 -3.14 43.96 -28.31
N GLN A 647 -1.90 43.49 -28.42
CA GLN A 647 -1.62 42.17 -28.97
C GLN A 647 -2.02 41.08 -27.97
N ALA A 648 -1.73 41.27 -26.68
CA ALA A 648 -2.19 40.38 -25.62
C ALA A 648 -3.71 40.25 -25.62
N TYR A 649 -4.45 41.36 -25.77
CA TYR A 649 -5.92 41.32 -25.86
C TYR A 649 -6.42 40.53 -27.08
N LYS A 650 -5.79 40.70 -28.26
CA LYS A 650 -6.12 39.93 -29.47
C LYS A 650 -5.90 38.43 -29.26
N VAL A 651 -4.76 38.04 -28.67
CA VAL A 651 -4.43 36.63 -28.38
C VAL A 651 -5.41 36.03 -27.36
N LEU A 652 -5.76 36.75 -26.30
CA LEU A 652 -6.77 36.29 -25.33
C LEU A 652 -8.16 36.17 -25.97
N SER A 653 -8.49 37.06 -26.90
CA SER A 653 -9.74 36.98 -27.67
C SER A 653 -9.76 35.75 -28.58
N MET A 654 -8.62 35.36 -29.16
CA MET A 654 -8.49 34.10 -29.91
C MET A 654 -8.65 32.89 -28.98
N SER A 655 -8.02 32.91 -27.80
CA SER A 655 -8.18 31.86 -26.79
C SER A 655 -9.65 31.69 -26.41
N MET A 656 -10.36 32.79 -26.14
CA MET A 656 -11.80 32.74 -25.85
C MET A 656 -12.61 32.10 -26.98
N LYS A 657 -12.28 32.36 -28.26
CA LYS A 657 -12.99 31.73 -29.38
C LYS A 657 -12.78 30.22 -29.46
N LEU A 658 -11.59 29.72 -29.09
CA LEU A 658 -11.33 28.28 -29.03
C LEU A 658 -12.14 27.61 -27.92
N LYS A 659 -12.37 28.32 -26.81
CA LYS A 659 -13.10 27.82 -25.65
C LYS A 659 -13.96 28.92 -25.03
N ASN A 660 -15.18 29.08 -25.57
CA ASN A 660 -16.08 30.19 -25.22
C ASN A 660 -16.55 30.14 -23.75
N HIS A 661 -16.63 28.95 -23.18
CA HIS A 661 -16.93 28.70 -21.77
C HIS A 661 -15.65 28.19 -21.07
N HIS A 662 -15.46 28.51 -19.78
CA HIS A 662 -14.41 27.87 -18.97
C HIS A 662 -12.95 28.23 -19.33
N ASN A 663 -12.72 29.44 -19.86
CA ASN A 663 -11.39 29.90 -20.27
C ASN A 663 -10.84 30.99 -19.34
N ALA A 664 -9.64 30.77 -18.81
CA ALA A 664 -8.89 31.73 -18.00
C ALA A 664 -8.64 33.08 -18.70
N ALA A 665 -8.71 33.11 -20.04
CA ALA A 665 -8.60 34.33 -20.84
C ALA A 665 -9.55 35.43 -20.37
N LYS A 666 -10.75 35.09 -19.91
CA LYS A 666 -11.74 36.06 -19.41
C LYS A 666 -11.21 36.85 -18.20
N TRP A 667 -10.56 36.16 -17.25
CA TRP A 667 -9.93 36.80 -16.09
C TRP A 667 -8.78 37.71 -16.50
N GLN A 668 -7.96 37.25 -17.45
CA GLN A 668 -6.82 38.03 -17.94
C GLN A 668 -7.28 39.27 -18.70
N ILE A 669 -8.35 39.19 -19.50
CA ILE A 669 -8.97 40.33 -20.18
C ILE A 669 -9.57 41.30 -19.16
N ALA A 670 -10.33 40.83 -18.18
CA ALA A 670 -10.90 41.69 -17.14
C ALA A 670 -9.81 42.46 -16.37
N TYR A 671 -8.70 41.79 -16.05
CA TYR A 671 -7.54 42.45 -15.43
C TYR A 671 -6.89 43.48 -16.35
N LEU A 672 -6.72 43.17 -17.65
CA LEU A 672 -6.17 44.12 -18.63
C LEU A 672 -7.04 45.38 -18.74
N ILE A 673 -8.37 45.21 -18.79
CA ILE A 673 -9.33 46.30 -18.86
C ILE A 673 -9.31 47.13 -17.57
N SER A 674 -9.32 46.50 -16.38
CA SER A 674 -9.23 47.19 -15.08
C SER A 674 -7.92 47.98 -14.92
N ALA A 675 -6.80 47.44 -15.39
CA ALA A 675 -5.51 48.13 -15.37
C ALA A 675 -5.51 49.36 -16.30
N ALA A 676 -6.14 49.25 -17.47
CA ALA A 676 -6.31 50.37 -18.40
C ALA A 676 -7.20 51.49 -17.81
N PHE A 677 -8.30 51.14 -17.13
CA PHE A 677 -9.16 52.12 -16.45
C PHE A 677 -8.47 52.83 -15.28
N ARG A 678 -7.61 52.13 -14.52
CA ARG A 678 -6.78 52.77 -13.47
C ARG A 678 -5.75 53.73 -14.05
N TRP A 679 -5.17 53.42 -15.21
CA TRP A 679 -4.22 54.30 -15.90
C TRP A 679 -4.89 55.54 -16.49
N MET A 680 -6.17 55.45 -16.86
CA MET A 680 -7.00 56.59 -17.32
C MET A 680 -7.65 57.40 -16.18
N GLY A 681 -7.35 57.10 -14.91
CA GLY A 681 -7.85 57.89 -13.76
C GLY A 681 -9.34 57.71 -13.42
N CYS A 682 -10.06 56.79 -14.07
CA CYS A 682 -11.47 56.55 -13.80
C CYS A 682 -11.63 55.64 -12.57
N LYS A 683 -12.05 56.22 -11.43
CA LYS A 683 -12.52 55.44 -10.27
C LYS A 683 -13.93 54.90 -10.52
N ARG A 684 -14.06 53.59 -10.68
CA ARG A 684 -15.05 52.75 -9.98
C ARG A 684 -14.72 51.28 -10.13
#